data_AF-A0A532TM71-F1
#
_entry.id   AF-A0A532TM71-F1
#
_cell.length_a   1.000
_cell.length_b   1.000
_cell.length_c   1.000
_cell.angle_alpha   90.00
_cell.angle_beta   90.00
_cell.angle_gamma   90.00
#
_symmetry.space_group_name_H-M   'P 1'
#
loop_
_entity.id
_entity.type
_entity.pdbx_description
1 polymer ?
#
loop_
_entity_poly.entity_id
_entity_poly.type
_entity_poly.pdbx_seq_one_letter_code
_entity_poly.pdbx_strand_id
1 'polypeptide(L)'
;MVSIKEEIKKDIISRFEQEIEKFYLGEPHKSVSQIHQEFKEHFSDKTIQNIGKTYFPEDYKIMYSKPKVSQEVYKDIKVRIANEIESFYSGCSATPLEHIYKEFKSVINSVDTIYYIGKKEFPDEYNDIWARLPLPDEVMREIINSLKKEISNYKNGIKPKSLSRIHNDFQERVKSISVIAKIAKEKFPKYYGKIWTKVKITPEIKNKAINRIEEEIDVYKNNREPMSIRDIWKEGFQLYMSEGQLGEIGRNAYPEDYKLIWGAYRLPFEVKEKLIETINNEISKYDLGKTPDSLREIQRKFDKWVKSKDHIISIAKNVNPEKYDEIWSIPRIPEHIKIQVTEVIRNEIDKYNKGIKPRTIKEIRENSFIQFIHAKDTISRIAKEAFPKEYLLIWKKKIPYETRLDIIKDIENFDDPNVRTMGQIAKKHGVSNGTVGRISVNEIDHACTNFSHDDRFPKDPYADLGTVVHNILKHLITIHFWSMDLKIYSEIIVNFNTGVSVDNFFLNVKSHDYLYRVLEHNRHLAREMRLDSDKIRNLNGFMFDYTSDVSEKNIKAKAMKYQKKHKLFFIVGTRWPRKYKKRTIDTNYKNIRIIKHDLFAELIRIHGDLLKTFEYIIELNYVFDLNALKEFFIDIKKDLLNILGRYLFVNEDLKRDLKKIGIDHADFF
;
A
#
# COMPACT_ATOMS: atom_id res chain seq x y z
N MET A 1 -5.49 30.12 -27.14
CA MET A 1 -5.74 28.88 -27.90
C MET A 1 -5.76 27.71 -26.94
N VAL A 2 -6.92 27.07 -26.76
CA VAL A 2 -7.01 25.80 -26.03
C VAL A 2 -6.28 24.75 -26.88
N SER A 3 -5.42 23.93 -26.27
CA SER A 3 -4.70 22.91 -27.06
C SER A 3 -5.71 21.88 -27.59
N ILE A 4 -5.54 21.42 -28.84
CA ILE A 4 -6.38 20.39 -29.49
C ILE A 4 -6.63 19.18 -28.56
N LYS A 5 -5.67 18.84 -27.69
CA LYS A 5 -5.81 17.74 -26.72
C LYS A 5 -6.86 17.99 -25.64
N GLU A 6 -7.08 19.25 -25.23
CA GLU A 6 -8.10 19.60 -24.23
C GLU A 6 -9.51 19.60 -24.84
N GLU A 7 -9.62 19.89 -26.14
CA GLU A 7 -10.90 19.80 -26.87
C GLU A 7 -11.33 18.34 -27.03
N ILE A 8 -10.43 17.48 -27.51
CA ILE A 8 -10.68 16.02 -27.61
C ILE A 8 -10.98 15.41 -26.24
N LYS A 9 -10.34 15.90 -25.17
CA LYS A 9 -10.62 15.45 -23.80
C LYS A 9 -12.05 15.80 -23.37
N LYS A 10 -12.58 16.96 -23.74
CA LYS A 10 -13.98 17.33 -23.49
C LYS A 10 -14.94 16.43 -24.28
N ASP A 11 -14.60 16.07 -25.52
CA ASP A 11 -15.41 15.15 -26.32
C ASP A 11 -15.48 13.75 -25.69
N ILE A 12 -14.36 13.25 -25.15
CA ILE A 12 -14.34 11.98 -24.41
C ILE A 12 -15.20 12.06 -23.15
N ILE A 13 -15.16 13.17 -22.41
CA ILE A 13 -15.98 13.38 -21.20
C ILE A 13 -17.47 13.38 -21.58
N SER A 14 -17.86 14.16 -22.59
CA SER A 14 -19.24 14.20 -23.12
C SER A 14 -19.70 12.82 -23.59
N ARG A 15 -18.80 12.05 -24.21
CA ARG A 15 -19.12 10.67 -24.63
C ARG A 15 -19.40 9.77 -23.43
N PHE A 16 -18.62 9.86 -22.35
CA PHE A 16 -18.90 9.11 -21.13
C PHE A 16 -20.26 9.51 -20.52
N GLU A 17 -20.60 10.80 -20.47
CA GLU A 17 -21.89 11.28 -19.96
C GLU A 17 -23.07 10.65 -20.71
N GLN A 18 -23.02 10.63 -22.05
CA GLN A 18 -24.07 10.03 -22.89
C GLN A 18 -24.23 8.53 -22.65
N GLU A 19 -23.12 7.79 -22.50
CA GLU A 19 -23.19 6.35 -22.26
C GLU A 19 -23.66 6.03 -20.84
N ILE A 20 -23.34 6.88 -19.86
CA ILE A 20 -23.84 6.80 -18.49
C ILE A 20 -25.36 7.02 -18.46
N GLU A 21 -25.86 8.03 -19.16
CA GLU A 21 -27.28 8.30 -19.27
C GLU A 21 -28.04 7.11 -19.86
N LYS A 22 -27.55 6.55 -20.98
CA LYS A 22 -28.12 5.33 -21.59
C LYS A 22 -28.15 4.15 -20.64
N PHE A 23 -27.09 3.94 -19.86
CA PHE A 23 -27.04 2.86 -18.88
C PHE A 23 -28.13 2.99 -17.82
N TYR A 24 -28.35 4.19 -17.29
CA TYR A 24 -29.40 4.41 -16.28
C TYR A 24 -30.81 4.35 -16.87
N LEU A 25 -30.97 4.60 -18.17
CA LEU A 25 -32.23 4.39 -18.90
C LEU A 25 -32.46 2.93 -19.32
N GLY A 26 -31.52 2.02 -19.05
CA GLY A 26 -31.60 0.62 -19.47
C GLY A 26 -31.38 0.41 -20.97
N GLU A 27 -30.84 1.41 -21.67
CA GLU A 27 -30.55 1.35 -23.09
C GLU A 27 -29.18 0.69 -23.38
N PRO A 28 -28.98 0.17 -24.61
CA PRO A 28 -27.68 -0.30 -25.05
C PRO A 28 -26.63 0.82 -25.00
N HIS A 29 -25.58 0.60 -24.20
CA HIS A 29 -24.47 1.52 -24.01
C HIS A 29 -23.14 0.90 -24.43
N LYS A 30 -22.17 1.74 -24.78
CA LYS A 30 -20.83 1.35 -25.22
C LYS A 30 -19.93 1.03 -24.03
N SER A 31 -19.11 -0.01 -24.19
CA SER A 31 -18.01 -0.30 -23.29
C SER A 31 -16.87 0.73 -23.43
N VAL A 32 -16.03 0.84 -22.40
CA VAL A 32 -14.83 1.70 -22.45
C VAL A 32 -13.93 1.38 -23.65
N SER A 33 -13.82 0.11 -24.04
CA SER A 33 -13.03 -0.28 -25.20
C SER A 33 -13.64 0.20 -26.52
N GLN A 34 -14.97 0.27 -26.62
CA GLN A 34 -15.67 0.83 -27.78
C GLN A 34 -15.52 2.35 -27.83
N ILE A 35 -15.64 3.03 -26.69
CA ILE A 35 -15.30 4.47 -26.57
C ILE A 35 -13.84 4.68 -26.99
N HIS A 36 -12.90 3.82 -26.57
CA HIS A 36 -11.51 3.94 -27.00
C HIS A 36 -11.33 3.79 -28.50
N GLN A 37 -12.06 2.91 -29.19
CA GLN A 37 -11.95 2.79 -30.64
C GLN A 37 -12.32 4.09 -31.37
N GLU A 38 -13.22 4.90 -30.82
CA GLU A 38 -13.59 6.22 -31.37
C GLU A 38 -12.47 7.25 -31.25
N PHE A 39 -11.62 7.14 -30.23
CA PHE A 39 -10.57 8.11 -29.92
C PHE A 39 -9.14 7.54 -29.99
N LYS A 40 -8.97 6.36 -30.61
CA LYS A 40 -7.70 5.62 -30.64
C LYS A 40 -6.55 6.37 -31.32
N GLU A 41 -6.87 7.31 -32.21
CA GLU A 41 -5.90 8.15 -32.92
C GLU A 41 -5.34 9.28 -32.03
N HIS A 42 -5.99 9.56 -30.90
CA HIS A 42 -5.66 10.69 -30.03
C HIS A 42 -5.15 10.25 -28.65
N PHE A 43 -5.73 9.20 -28.08
CA PHE A 43 -5.42 8.75 -26.74
C PHE A 43 -5.35 7.23 -26.64
N SER A 44 -4.41 6.75 -25.82
CA SER A 44 -4.33 5.32 -25.48
C SER A 44 -5.54 4.88 -24.66
N ASP A 45 -5.89 3.60 -24.74
CA ASP A 45 -6.93 2.95 -23.92
C ASP A 45 -6.80 3.30 -22.44
N LYS A 46 -5.57 3.25 -21.90
CA LYS A 46 -5.28 3.60 -20.49
C LYS A 46 -5.65 5.05 -20.18
N THR A 47 -5.40 5.98 -21.10
CA THR A 47 -5.73 7.39 -20.90
C THR A 47 -7.24 7.60 -20.88
N ILE A 48 -7.98 6.94 -21.77
CA ILE A 48 -9.44 7.02 -21.83
C ILE A 48 -10.08 6.39 -20.59
N GLN A 49 -9.57 5.24 -20.14
CA GLN A 49 -9.96 4.65 -18.86
C GLN A 49 -9.72 5.61 -17.69
N ASN A 50 -8.58 6.29 -17.66
CA ASN A 50 -8.27 7.25 -16.60
C ASN A 50 -9.18 8.48 -16.65
N ILE A 51 -9.54 8.98 -17.84
CA ILE A 51 -10.51 10.08 -17.97
C ILE A 51 -11.86 9.65 -17.38
N GLY A 52 -12.39 8.49 -17.77
CA GLY A 52 -13.64 7.97 -17.21
C GLY A 52 -13.59 7.82 -15.68
N LYS A 53 -12.52 7.23 -15.13
CA LYS A 53 -12.34 7.08 -13.67
C LYS A 53 -12.21 8.42 -12.93
N THR A 54 -11.62 9.42 -13.56
CA THR A 54 -11.36 10.72 -12.91
C THR A 54 -12.63 11.56 -12.85
N TYR A 55 -13.38 11.59 -13.95
CA TYR A 55 -14.54 12.47 -14.09
C TYR A 55 -15.86 11.80 -13.63
N PHE A 56 -15.95 10.47 -13.71
CA PHE A 56 -17.15 9.70 -13.36
C PHE A 56 -16.82 8.50 -12.45
N PRO A 57 -16.14 8.67 -11.30
CA PRO A 57 -15.60 7.55 -10.53
C PRO A 57 -16.65 6.52 -10.09
N GLU A 58 -17.82 6.97 -9.62
CA GLU A 58 -18.89 6.07 -9.16
C GLU A 58 -19.57 5.37 -10.32
N ASP A 59 -20.00 6.10 -11.34
CA ASP A 59 -20.65 5.51 -12.53
C ASP A 59 -19.71 4.60 -13.30
N TYR A 60 -18.44 4.98 -13.41
CA TYR A 60 -17.44 4.16 -14.05
C TYR A 60 -17.23 2.83 -13.33
N LYS A 61 -17.25 2.86 -11.98
CA LYS A 61 -17.20 1.65 -11.15
C LYS A 61 -18.48 0.83 -11.34
N ILE A 62 -19.65 1.43 -11.38
CA ILE A 62 -20.92 0.71 -11.54
C ILE A 62 -21.04 0.07 -12.93
N MET A 63 -20.78 0.84 -13.99
CA MET A 63 -20.98 0.42 -15.38
C MET A 63 -19.88 -0.48 -15.91
N TYR A 64 -18.63 -0.20 -15.54
CA TYR A 64 -17.47 -0.81 -16.19
C TYR A 64 -16.69 -1.77 -15.27
N SER A 65 -17.05 -1.89 -13.99
CA SER A 65 -16.62 -3.02 -13.17
C SER A 65 -17.52 -4.25 -13.41
N LYS A 66 -17.04 -5.45 -13.07
CA LYS A 66 -17.86 -6.65 -13.18
C LYS A 66 -18.81 -6.77 -11.97
N PRO A 67 -20.12 -6.93 -12.17
CA PRO A 67 -20.82 -7.13 -13.45
C PRO A 67 -21.30 -5.81 -14.06
N LYS A 68 -21.25 -5.74 -15.40
CA LYS A 68 -21.57 -4.54 -16.20
C LYS A 68 -23.09 -4.37 -16.46
N VAL A 69 -23.91 -4.43 -15.41
CA VAL A 69 -25.38 -4.38 -15.52
C VAL A 69 -25.96 -3.54 -14.40
N SER A 70 -27.15 -2.96 -14.61
CA SER A 70 -27.86 -2.24 -13.55
C SER A 70 -28.18 -3.16 -12.37
N GLN A 71 -28.37 -2.60 -11.17
CA GLN A 71 -28.66 -3.39 -9.97
C GLN A 71 -29.98 -4.15 -10.07
N GLU A 72 -30.96 -3.61 -10.81
CA GLU A 72 -32.26 -4.22 -11.04
C GLU A 72 -32.11 -5.46 -11.93
N VAL A 73 -31.47 -5.30 -13.10
CA VAL A 73 -31.18 -6.42 -14.02
C VAL A 73 -30.34 -7.50 -13.35
N TYR A 74 -29.38 -7.10 -12.49
CA TYR A 74 -28.60 -8.04 -11.70
C TYR A 74 -29.47 -8.88 -10.77
N LYS A 75 -30.42 -8.25 -10.06
CA LYS A 75 -31.35 -8.95 -9.15
C LYS A 75 -32.24 -9.91 -9.93
N ASP A 76 -32.76 -9.49 -11.09
CA ASP A 76 -33.62 -10.33 -11.92
C ASP A 76 -32.88 -11.56 -12.44
N ILE A 77 -31.65 -11.39 -12.93
CA ILE A 77 -30.80 -12.51 -13.35
C ILE A 77 -30.50 -13.44 -12.17
N LYS A 78 -30.19 -12.88 -10.99
CA LYS A 78 -29.92 -13.66 -9.78
C LYS A 78 -31.12 -14.52 -9.39
N VAL A 79 -32.32 -13.95 -9.38
CA VAL A 79 -33.58 -14.68 -9.10
C VAL A 79 -33.80 -15.77 -10.15
N ARG A 80 -33.61 -15.45 -11.43
CA ARG A 80 -33.79 -16.42 -12.52
C ARG A 80 -32.83 -17.61 -12.42
N ILE A 81 -31.57 -17.38 -12.05
CA ILE A 81 -30.57 -18.43 -11.80
C ILE A 81 -30.97 -19.25 -10.57
N ALA A 82 -31.40 -18.61 -9.48
CA ALA A 82 -31.86 -19.32 -8.28
C ALA A 82 -33.03 -20.28 -8.57
N ASN A 83 -34.01 -19.84 -9.37
CA ASN A 83 -35.13 -20.70 -9.80
C ASN A 83 -34.65 -21.90 -10.63
N GLU A 84 -33.59 -21.73 -11.43
CA GLU A 84 -33.02 -22.82 -12.22
C GLU A 84 -32.29 -23.84 -11.33
N ILE A 85 -31.60 -23.36 -10.30
CA ILE A 85 -30.98 -24.21 -9.26
C ILE A 85 -32.05 -25.02 -8.53
N GLU A 86 -33.15 -24.38 -8.13
CA GLU A 86 -34.27 -25.04 -7.44
C GLU A 86 -34.94 -26.11 -8.33
N SER A 87 -35.16 -25.78 -9.61
CA SER A 87 -35.66 -26.72 -10.61
C SER A 87 -34.73 -27.95 -10.75
N PHE A 88 -33.42 -27.72 -10.81
CA PHE A 88 -32.42 -28.79 -10.91
C PHE A 88 -32.45 -29.74 -9.70
N TYR A 89 -32.45 -29.19 -8.47
CA TYR A 89 -32.53 -30.01 -7.27
C TYR A 89 -33.88 -30.68 -7.05
N SER A 90 -34.93 -30.21 -7.74
CA SER A 90 -36.24 -30.87 -7.80
C SER A 90 -36.31 -32.00 -8.83
N GLY A 91 -35.20 -32.32 -9.51
CA GLY A 91 -35.08 -33.44 -10.46
C GLY A 91 -35.26 -33.07 -11.93
N CYS A 92 -35.41 -31.77 -12.26
CA CYS A 92 -35.46 -31.30 -13.64
C CYS A 92 -34.04 -31.05 -14.20
N SER A 93 -33.89 -31.03 -15.53
CA SER A 93 -32.63 -30.62 -16.15
C SER A 93 -32.45 -29.11 -16.07
N ALA A 94 -31.28 -28.66 -15.62
CA ALA A 94 -30.94 -27.24 -15.63
C ALA A 94 -30.79 -26.69 -17.05
N THR A 95 -31.47 -25.60 -17.32
CA THR A 95 -31.36 -24.79 -18.53
C THR A 95 -29.94 -24.26 -18.65
N PRO A 96 -29.29 -24.35 -19.82
CA PRO A 96 -27.97 -23.74 -20.05
C PRO A 96 -27.99 -22.24 -19.79
N LEU A 97 -26.91 -21.69 -19.21
CA LEU A 97 -26.80 -20.25 -18.94
C LEU A 97 -26.88 -19.39 -20.21
N GLU A 98 -26.56 -19.95 -21.38
CA GLU A 98 -26.79 -19.34 -22.70
C GLU A 98 -28.26 -19.05 -23.01
N HIS A 99 -29.20 -19.85 -22.50
CA HIS A 99 -30.63 -19.61 -22.67
C HIS A 99 -31.12 -18.51 -21.75
N ILE A 100 -30.65 -18.49 -20.49
CA ILE A 100 -30.90 -17.35 -19.59
C ILE A 100 -30.35 -16.06 -20.23
N TYR A 101 -29.17 -16.09 -20.85
CA TYR A 101 -28.67 -14.94 -21.60
C TYR A 101 -29.59 -14.49 -22.74
N LYS A 102 -30.24 -15.40 -23.48
CA LYS A 102 -31.19 -15.01 -24.54
C LYS A 102 -32.38 -14.23 -23.99
N GLU A 103 -32.85 -14.57 -22.78
CA GLU A 103 -33.95 -13.85 -22.09
C GLU A 103 -33.54 -12.40 -21.75
N PHE A 104 -32.27 -12.18 -21.38
CA PHE A 104 -31.75 -10.87 -20.98
C PHE A 104 -30.95 -10.13 -22.08
N LYS A 105 -30.89 -10.65 -23.30
CA LYS A 105 -30.01 -10.14 -24.37
C LYS A 105 -30.24 -8.66 -24.71
N SER A 106 -31.44 -8.13 -24.48
CA SER A 106 -31.77 -6.71 -24.67
C SER A 106 -31.09 -5.79 -23.66
N VAL A 107 -30.75 -6.29 -22.48
CA VAL A 107 -30.26 -5.50 -21.33
C VAL A 107 -28.86 -5.92 -20.85
N ILE A 108 -28.30 -7.02 -21.36
CA ILE A 108 -26.93 -7.44 -21.08
C ILE A 108 -26.15 -7.79 -22.36
N ASN A 109 -24.89 -7.38 -22.41
CA ASN A 109 -24.09 -7.44 -23.64
C ASN A 109 -23.30 -8.76 -23.83
N SER A 110 -23.32 -9.67 -22.86
CA SER A 110 -22.58 -10.94 -22.94
C SER A 110 -23.14 -12.01 -22.00
N VAL A 111 -23.08 -13.27 -22.45
CA VAL A 111 -23.35 -14.45 -21.62
C VAL A 111 -22.38 -14.53 -20.44
N ASP A 112 -21.17 -13.97 -20.55
CA ASP A 112 -20.18 -13.92 -19.47
C ASP A 112 -20.70 -13.21 -18.22
N THR A 113 -21.67 -12.31 -18.37
CA THR A 113 -22.34 -11.66 -17.25
C THR A 113 -23.19 -12.66 -16.48
N ILE A 114 -23.96 -13.51 -17.16
CA ILE A 114 -24.73 -14.60 -16.52
C ILE A 114 -23.76 -15.56 -15.80
N TYR A 115 -22.67 -15.93 -16.47
CA TYR A 115 -21.63 -16.79 -15.91
C TYR A 115 -20.99 -16.21 -14.64
N TYR A 116 -20.66 -14.91 -14.67
CA TYR A 116 -20.10 -14.23 -13.51
C TYR A 116 -21.09 -14.17 -12.35
N ILE A 117 -22.36 -13.86 -12.61
CA ILE A 117 -23.41 -13.79 -11.58
C ILE A 117 -23.60 -15.17 -10.95
N GLY A 118 -23.77 -16.21 -11.77
CA GLY A 118 -23.91 -17.59 -11.30
C GLY A 118 -22.72 -18.02 -10.45
N LYS A 119 -21.49 -17.82 -10.93
CA LYS A 119 -20.27 -18.20 -10.21
C LYS A 119 -20.05 -17.40 -8.92
N LYS A 120 -20.48 -16.14 -8.87
CA LYS A 120 -20.27 -15.27 -7.71
C LYS A 120 -21.32 -15.52 -6.62
N GLU A 121 -22.58 -15.61 -7.00
CA GLU A 121 -23.70 -15.70 -6.06
C GLU A 121 -24.00 -17.14 -5.65
N PHE A 122 -23.68 -18.12 -6.51
CA PHE A 122 -23.96 -19.55 -6.31
C PHE A 122 -22.74 -20.41 -6.70
N PRO A 123 -21.57 -20.21 -6.06
CA PRO A 123 -20.31 -20.81 -6.51
C PRO A 123 -20.32 -22.34 -6.53
N ASP A 124 -20.97 -22.98 -5.55
CA ASP A 124 -20.99 -24.43 -5.40
C ASP A 124 -21.95 -25.06 -6.41
N GLU A 125 -23.17 -24.53 -6.49
CA GLU A 125 -24.21 -24.96 -7.43
C GLU A 125 -23.77 -24.70 -8.88
N TYR A 126 -23.09 -23.57 -9.12
CA TYR A 126 -22.54 -23.27 -10.44
C TYR A 126 -21.55 -24.34 -10.90
N ASN A 127 -20.68 -24.78 -10.01
CA ASN A 127 -19.70 -25.82 -10.31
C ASN A 127 -20.36 -27.20 -10.46
N ASP A 128 -21.45 -27.45 -9.75
CA ASP A 128 -22.17 -28.72 -9.80
C ASP A 128 -23.06 -28.86 -11.03
N ILE A 129 -23.69 -27.76 -11.47
CA ILE A 129 -24.70 -27.76 -12.53
C ILE A 129 -24.05 -27.39 -13.88
N TRP A 130 -23.42 -26.21 -13.97
CA TRP A 130 -23.02 -25.63 -15.26
C TRP A 130 -21.55 -25.83 -15.61
N ALA A 131 -20.65 -25.97 -14.63
CA ALA A 131 -19.27 -26.37 -14.93
C ALA A 131 -19.15 -27.86 -15.33
N ARG A 132 -20.22 -28.64 -15.15
CA ARG A 132 -20.32 -30.06 -15.54
C ARG A 132 -21.08 -30.31 -16.84
N LEU A 133 -21.55 -29.27 -17.55
CA LEU A 133 -22.26 -29.47 -18.80
C LEU A 133 -21.37 -30.28 -19.77
N PRO A 134 -21.86 -31.42 -20.30
CA PRO A 134 -21.07 -32.29 -21.16
C PRO A 134 -20.68 -31.53 -22.43
N LEU A 135 -19.39 -31.61 -22.80
CA LEU A 135 -18.93 -31.15 -24.11
C LEU A 135 -19.70 -31.92 -25.20
N PRO A 136 -19.99 -31.29 -26.35
CA PRO A 136 -20.47 -32.03 -27.52
C PRO A 136 -19.53 -33.20 -27.83
N ASP A 137 -20.08 -34.39 -28.10
CA ASP A 137 -19.31 -35.63 -28.30
C ASP A 137 -18.27 -35.53 -29.41
N GLU A 138 -18.52 -34.70 -30.40
CA GLU A 138 -17.59 -34.38 -31.49
C GLU A 138 -16.34 -33.66 -30.96
N VAL A 139 -16.53 -32.59 -30.18
CA VAL A 139 -15.44 -31.80 -29.58
C VAL A 139 -14.63 -32.67 -28.61
N MET A 140 -15.31 -33.52 -27.83
CA MET A 140 -14.63 -34.46 -26.93
C MET A 140 -13.74 -35.45 -27.70
N ARG A 141 -14.22 -36.00 -28.83
CA ARG A 141 -13.42 -36.89 -29.69
C ARG A 141 -12.19 -36.19 -30.27
N GLU A 142 -12.32 -34.95 -30.74
CA GLU A 142 -11.19 -34.19 -31.27
C GLU A 142 -10.11 -33.92 -30.22
N ILE A 143 -10.50 -33.52 -29.01
CA ILE A 143 -9.56 -33.31 -27.89
C ILE A 143 -8.81 -34.61 -27.56
N ILE A 144 -9.53 -35.74 -27.50
CA ILE A 144 -8.94 -37.06 -27.26
C ILE A 144 -7.93 -37.42 -28.35
N ASN A 145 -8.23 -37.16 -29.62
CA ASN A 145 -7.31 -37.41 -30.73
C ASN A 145 -6.07 -36.52 -30.68
N SER A 146 -6.22 -35.24 -30.32
CA SER A 146 -5.10 -34.32 -30.09
C SER A 146 -4.19 -34.83 -28.96
N LEU A 147 -4.76 -35.25 -27.83
CA LEU A 147 -4.01 -35.83 -26.70
C LEU A 147 -3.29 -37.13 -27.09
N LYS A 148 -3.92 -38.02 -27.87
CA LYS A 148 -3.29 -39.24 -28.40
C LYS A 148 -2.07 -38.93 -29.27
N LYS A 149 -2.17 -37.90 -30.13
CA LYS A 149 -1.07 -37.45 -30.99
C LYS A 149 0.12 -36.99 -30.14
N GLU A 150 -0.13 -36.20 -29.10
CA GLU A 150 0.94 -35.74 -28.20
C GLU A 150 1.57 -36.88 -27.37
N ILE A 151 0.79 -37.89 -26.98
CA ILE A 151 1.34 -39.12 -26.37
C ILE A 151 2.25 -39.86 -27.35
N SER A 152 1.89 -39.92 -28.64
CA SER A 152 2.72 -40.51 -29.68
C SER A 152 4.03 -39.75 -29.86
N ASN A 153 3.96 -38.41 -29.92
CA ASN A 153 5.14 -37.55 -29.97
C ASN A 153 6.10 -37.84 -28.80
N TYR A 154 5.56 -37.89 -27.58
CA TYR A 154 6.34 -38.20 -26.38
C TYR A 154 7.04 -39.57 -26.46
N LYS A 155 6.34 -40.62 -26.93
CA LYS A 155 6.93 -41.95 -27.10
C LYS A 155 8.07 -41.98 -28.12
N ASN A 156 8.01 -41.12 -29.13
CA ASN A 156 9.02 -40.99 -30.17
C ASN A 156 10.13 -39.98 -29.82
N GLY A 157 10.22 -39.53 -28.56
CA GLY A 157 11.22 -38.56 -28.11
C GLY A 157 10.99 -37.12 -28.58
N ILE A 158 9.85 -36.84 -29.21
CA ILE A 158 9.46 -35.50 -29.66
C ILE A 158 8.75 -34.77 -28.51
N LYS A 159 9.13 -33.52 -28.25
CA LYS A 159 8.55 -32.72 -27.16
C LYS A 159 7.04 -32.50 -27.39
N PRO A 160 6.17 -33.00 -26.50
CA PRO A 160 4.72 -32.85 -26.63
C PRO A 160 4.26 -31.42 -26.32
N LYS A 161 3.14 -31.00 -26.92
CA LYS A 161 2.45 -29.74 -26.56
C LYS A 161 2.01 -29.76 -25.11
N SER A 162 2.06 -28.60 -24.45
CA SER A 162 1.47 -28.42 -23.11
C SER A 162 -0.06 -28.43 -23.18
N LEU A 163 -0.74 -28.75 -22.06
CA LEU A 163 -2.21 -28.68 -21.99
C LEU A 163 -2.75 -27.28 -22.34
N SER A 164 -1.98 -26.22 -22.05
CA SER A 164 -2.34 -24.85 -22.45
C SER A 164 -2.28 -24.65 -23.96
N ARG A 165 -1.27 -25.20 -24.65
CA ARG A 165 -1.20 -25.13 -26.12
C ARG A 165 -2.33 -25.94 -26.77
N ILE A 166 -2.62 -27.12 -26.22
CA ILE A 166 -3.75 -27.93 -26.69
C ILE A 166 -5.06 -27.14 -26.47
N HIS A 167 -5.24 -26.51 -25.31
CA HIS A 167 -6.40 -25.66 -25.05
C HIS A 167 -6.57 -24.51 -26.03
N ASN A 168 -5.48 -23.84 -26.41
CA ASN A 168 -5.55 -22.76 -27.39
C ASN A 168 -6.07 -23.25 -28.76
N ASP A 169 -5.75 -24.49 -29.15
CA ASP A 169 -6.28 -25.11 -30.38
C ASP A 169 -7.81 -25.32 -30.31
N PHE A 170 -8.42 -25.27 -29.12
CA PHE A 170 -9.86 -25.45 -28.87
C PHE A 170 -10.51 -24.26 -28.16
N GLN A 171 -9.85 -23.10 -28.06
CA GLN A 171 -10.29 -21.99 -27.18
C GLN A 171 -11.71 -21.46 -27.48
N GLU A 172 -12.16 -21.58 -28.73
CA GLU A 172 -13.50 -21.16 -29.18
C GLU A 172 -14.60 -22.13 -28.75
N ARG A 173 -14.23 -23.38 -28.44
CA ARG A 173 -15.16 -24.48 -28.14
C ARG A 173 -15.01 -25.03 -26.71
N VAL A 174 -13.90 -24.73 -26.04
CA VAL A 174 -13.58 -25.17 -24.67
C VAL A 174 -13.16 -23.96 -23.85
N LYS A 175 -14.00 -23.57 -22.89
CA LYS A 175 -13.80 -22.33 -22.10
C LYS A 175 -12.69 -22.40 -21.05
N SER A 176 -12.20 -23.59 -20.71
CA SER A 176 -11.18 -23.74 -19.67
C SER A 176 -10.19 -24.88 -19.93
N ILE A 177 -8.91 -24.59 -19.69
CA ILE A 177 -7.82 -25.58 -19.67
C ILE A 177 -8.08 -26.73 -18.69
N SER A 178 -8.84 -26.47 -17.62
CA SER A 178 -9.19 -27.49 -16.61
C SER A 178 -10.00 -28.65 -17.20
N VAL A 179 -10.82 -28.38 -18.23
CA VAL A 179 -11.61 -29.40 -18.93
C VAL A 179 -10.69 -30.36 -19.69
N ILE A 180 -9.72 -29.83 -20.43
CA ILE A 180 -8.73 -30.65 -21.15
C ILE A 180 -7.85 -31.43 -20.17
N ALA A 181 -7.45 -30.80 -19.06
CA ALA A 181 -6.68 -31.46 -18.01
C ALA A 181 -7.45 -32.65 -17.40
N LYS A 182 -8.76 -32.49 -17.16
CA LYS A 182 -9.64 -33.55 -16.67
C LYS A 182 -9.77 -34.70 -17.68
N ILE A 183 -10.03 -34.40 -18.95
CA ILE A 183 -10.09 -35.41 -20.03
C ILE A 183 -8.77 -36.18 -20.13
N ALA A 184 -7.64 -35.47 -20.08
CA ALA A 184 -6.33 -36.10 -20.14
C ALA A 184 -6.05 -37.00 -18.92
N LYS A 185 -6.45 -36.56 -17.72
CA LYS A 185 -6.32 -37.33 -16.48
C LYS A 185 -7.20 -38.58 -16.46
N GLU A 186 -8.44 -38.48 -16.94
CA GLU A 186 -9.41 -39.57 -16.96
C GLU A 186 -9.14 -40.59 -18.07
N LYS A 187 -8.88 -40.13 -19.29
CA LYS A 187 -8.69 -41.01 -20.46
C LYS A 187 -7.27 -41.54 -20.59
N PHE A 188 -6.27 -40.83 -20.06
CA PHE A 188 -4.85 -41.20 -20.19
C PHE A 188 -4.06 -41.08 -18.87
N PRO A 189 -4.53 -41.66 -17.75
CA PRO A 189 -3.94 -41.46 -16.41
C PRO A 189 -2.45 -41.82 -16.36
N LYS A 190 -2.04 -42.90 -17.04
CA LYS A 190 -0.64 -43.36 -17.12
C LYS A 190 0.31 -42.35 -17.76
N TYR A 191 -0.17 -41.57 -18.72
CA TYR A 191 0.63 -40.60 -19.47
C TYR A 191 0.48 -39.18 -18.90
N TYR A 192 -0.66 -38.87 -18.29
CA TYR A 192 -0.92 -37.56 -17.71
C TYR A 192 0.19 -37.12 -16.76
N GLY A 193 0.57 -38.00 -15.82
CA GLY A 193 1.65 -37.76 -14.88
C GLY A 193 3.04 -37.62 -15.50
N LYS A 194 3.27 -38.22 -16.68
CA LYS A 194 4.58 -38.24 -17.34
C LYS A 194 4.77 -37.05 -18.28
N ILE A 195 3.69 -36.61 -18.92
CA ILE A 195 3.73 -35.61 -19.98
C ILE A 195 3.35 -34.22 -19.46
N TRP A 196 2.32 -34.14 -18.62
CA TRP A 196 1.65 -32.86 -18.33
C TRP A 196 1.58 -32.48 -16.86
N THR A 197 2.06 -33.34 -15.95
CA THR A 197 2.33 -32.90 -14.57
C THR A 197 3.79 -32.47 -14.42
N LYS A 198 4.07 -31.60 -13.43
CA LYS A 198 5.44 -31.17 -13.10
C LYS A 198 6.34 -32.41 -13.03
N VAL A 199 7.37 -32.46 -13.88
CA VAL A 199 8.36 -33.54 -13.86
C VAL A 199 8.85 -33.69 -12.42
N LYS A 200 8.66 -34.87 -11.84
CA LYS A 200 9.20 -35.16 -10.50
C LYS A 200 10.72 -35.10 -10.63
N ILE A 201 11.32 -34.07 -10.06
CA ILE A 201 12.78 -33.96 -9.94
C ILE A 201 13.22 -35.12 -9.05
N THR A 202 13.83 -36.14 -9.66
CA THR A 202 14.40 -37.27 -8.90
C THR A 202 15.59 -36.79 -8.07
N PRO A 203 15.93 -37.46 -6.97
CA PRO A 203 17.13 -37.13 -6.18
C PRO A 203 18.41 -37.09 -7.03
N GLU A 204 18.54 -38.00 -7.99
CA GLU A 204 19.68 -38.05 -8.93
C GLU A 204 19.81 -36.78 -9.78
N ILE A 205 18.69 -36.33 -10.38
CA ILE A 205 18.66 -35.12 -11.21
C ILE A 205 18.92 -33.88 -10.33
N LYS A 206 18.38 -33.85 -9.10
CA LYS A 206 18.62 -32.77 -8.15
C LYS A 206 20.11 -32.68 -7.78
N ASN A 207 20.75 -33.81 -7.47
CA ASN A 207 22.17 -33.85 -7.12
C ASN A 207 23.05 -33.45 -8.32
N LYS A 208 22.71 -33.91 -9.53
CA LYS A 208 23.40 -33.47 -10.75
C LYS A 208 23.31 -31.95 -10.96
N ALA A 209 22.15 -31.36 -10.68
CA ALA A 209 21.96 -29.91 -10.74
C ALA A 209 22.78 -29.17 -9.67
N ILE A 210 22.82 -29.67 -8.44
CA ILE A 210 23.63 -29.11 -7.34
C ILE A 210 25.11 -29.10 -7.73
N ASN A 211 25.66 -30.23 -8.18
CA ASN A 211 27.06 -30.34 -8.55
C ASN A 211 27.43 -29.39 -9.70
N ARG A 212 26.57 -29.29 -10.73
CA ARG A 212 26.83 -28.38 -11.85
C ARG A 212 26.82 -26.91 -11.42
N ILE A 213 25.94 -26.54 -10.47
CA ILE A 213 25.90 -25.19 -9.91
C ILE A 213 27.16 -24.92 -9.07
N GLU A 214 27.61 -25.91 -8.29
CA GLU A 214 28.86 -25.84 -7.51
C GLU A 214 30.09 -25.61 -8.40
N GLU A 215 30.20 -26.33 -9.52
CA GLU A 215 31.27 -26.11 -10.51
C GLU A 215 31.32 -24.66 -10.99
N GLU A 216 30.17 -24.04 -11.25
CA GLU A 216 30.12 -22.64 -11.69
C GLU A 216 30.42 -21.65 -10.56
N ILE A 217 30.08 -22.01 -9.32
CA ILE A 217 30.51 -21.24 -8.14
C ILE A 217 32.04 -21.28 -8.04
N ASP A 218 32.67 -22.43 -8.29
CA ASP A 218 34.12 -22.56 -8.29
C ASP A 218 34.78 -21.80 -9.45
N VAL A 219 34.17 -21.78 -10.63
CA VAL A 219 34.60 -20.92 -11.75
C VAL A 219 34.64 -19.46 -11.31
N TYR A 220 33.57 -18.98 -10.65
CA TYR A 220 33.49 -17.63 -10.12
C TYR A 220 34.56 -17.34 -9.05
N LYS A 221 34.74 -18.23 -8.07
CA LYS A 221 35.74 -18.08 -7.01
C LYS A 221 37.18 -18.05 -7.54
N ASN A 222 37.41 -18.64 -8.72
CA ASN A 222 38.67 -18.57 -9.45
C ASN A 222 38.78 -17.37 -10.41
N ASN A 223 38.00 -16.31 -10.21
CA ASN A 223 37.98 -15.08 -11.02
C ASN A 223 37.67 -15.30 -12.51
N ARG A 224 36.92 -16.35 -12.86
CA ARG A 224 36.41 -16.57 -14.22
C ARG A 224 34.92 -16.32 -14.29
N GLU A 225 34.40 -16.08 -15.48
CA GLU A 225 32.97 -15.81 -15.68
C GLU A 225 32.16 -17.12 -15.62
N PRO A 226 31.26 -17.28 -14.63
CA PRO A 226 30.38 -18.43 -14.58
C PRO A 226 29.26 -18.31 -15.62
N MET A 227 28.80 -19.46 -16.10
CA MET A 227 27.63 -19.60 -16.98
C MET A 227 26.36 -19.07 -16.32
N SER A 228 25.43 -18.58 -17.14
CA SER A 228 24.12 -18.17 -16.63
C SER A 228 23.28 -19.41 -16.25
N ILE A 229 22.39 -19.28 -15.25
CA ILE A 229 21.43 -20.35 -14.90
C ILE A 229 20.62 -20.82 -16.11
N ARG A 230 20.30 -19.90 -17.03
CA ARG A 230 19.59 -20.23 -18.27
C ARG A 230 20.42 -21.13 -19.19
N ASP A 231 21.72 -20.90 -19.28
CA ASP A 231 22.59 -21.69 -20.16
C ASP A 231 22.90 -23.05 -19.54
N ILE A 232 23.15 -23.11 -18.22
CA ILE A 232 23.22 -24.36 -17.46
C ILE A 232 21.94 -25.19 -17.68
N TRP A 233 20.78 -24.54 -17.61
CA TRP A 233 19.48 -25.17 -17.84
C TRP A 233 19.36 -25.74 -19.26
N LYS A 234 19.71 -24.97 -20.29
CA LYS A 234 19.65 -25.44 -21.69
C LYS A 234 20.58 -26.61 -21.96
N GLU A 235 21.78 -26.57 -21.40
CA GLU A 235 22.83 -27.56 -21.68
C GLU A 235 22.51 -28.94 -21.11
N GLY A 236 21.94 -29.01 -19.89
CA GLY A 236 21.80 -30.28 -19.18
C GLY A 236 20.45 -30.59 -18.55
N PHE A 237 19.55 -29.60 -18.39
CA PHE A 237 18.38 -29.72 -17.51
C PHE A 237 17.03 -29.41 -18.16
N GLN A 238 17.01 -28.94 -19.42
CA GLN A 238 15.79 -28.53 -20.12
C GLN A 238 14.73 -29.62 -20.23
N LEU A 239 15.14 -30.88 -20.34
CA LEU A 239 14.24 -32.03 -20.42
C LEU A 239 13.68 -32.47 -19.06
N TYR A 240 14.31 -32.03 -17.96
CA TYR A 240 14.04 -32.57 -16.62
C TYR A 240 13.36 -31.57 -15.68
N MET A 241 13.55 -30.27 -15.87
CA MET A 241 12.98 -29.22 -15.01
C MET A 241 12.86 -27.89 -15.75
N SER A 242 12.17 -26.91 -15.15
CA SER A 242 12.17 -25.52 -15.64
C SER A 242 13.41 -24.76 -15.17
N GLU A 243 13.76 -23.68 -15.87
CA GLU A 243 14.82 -22.75 -15.45
C GLU A 243 14.61 -22.25 -14.02
N GLY A 244 13.36 -21.90 -13.67
CA GLY A 244 13.01 -21.43 -12.33
C GLY A 244 13.23 -22.49 -11.24
N GLN A 245 12.98 -23.77 -11.54
CA GLN A 245 13.26 -24.87 -10.61
C GLN A 245 14.76 -25.09 -10.42
N LEU A 246 15.56 -25.00 -11.49
CA LEU A 246 17.02 -25.05 -11.39
C LEU A 246 17.54 -23.89 -10.52
N GLY A 247 17.03 -22.68 -10.75
CA GLY A 247 17.39 -21.51 -9.95
C GLY A 247 16.90 -21.58 -8.50
N GLU A 248 15.82 -22.31 -8.21
CA GLU A 248 15.38 -22.58 -6.85
C GLU A 248 16.27 -23.62 -6.15
N ILE A 249 16.73 -24.66 -6.86
CA ILE A 249 17.73 -25.60 -6.35
C ILE A 249 19.01 -24.86 -5.97
N GLY A 250 19.51 -23.98 -6.84
CA GLY A 250 20.70 -23.18 -6.57
C GLY A 250 20.53 -22.24 -5.38
N ARG A 251 19.40 -21.51 -5.29
CA ARG A 251 19.09 -20.64 -4.13
C ARG A 251 19.04 -21.40 -2.82
N ASN A 252 18.53 -22.63 -2.83
CA ASN A 252 18.38 -23.43 -1.62
C ASN A 252 19.69 -24.10 -1.19
N ALA A 253 20.49 -24.57 -2.15
CA ALA A 253 21.76 -25.23 -1.86
C ALA A 253 22.86 -24.22 -1.49
N TYR A 254 22.91 -23.08 -2.18
CA TYR A 254 23.99 -22.10 -2.07
C TYR A 254 23.45 -20.66 -2.04
N PRO A 255 22.69 -20.24 -1.01
CA PRO A 255 21.93 -18.98 -1.02
C PRO A 255 22.80 -17.73 -1.21
N GLU A 256 23.94 -17.63 -0.52
CA GLU A 256 24.84 -16.47 -0.59
C GLU A 256 25.58 -16.42 -1.92
N ASP A 257 26.24 -17.52 -2.32
CA ASP A 257 26.94 -17.61 -3.60
C ASP A 257 25.98 -17.43 -4.78
N TYR A 258 24.78 -18.02 -4.72
CA TYR A 258 23.79 -17.88 -5.78
C TYR A 258 23.32 -16.43 -5.91
N LYS A 259 23.06 -15.74 -4.80
CA LYS A 259 22.68 -14.33 -4.81
C LYS A 259 23.82 -13.45 -5.35
N LEU A 260 25.06 -13.78 -5.02
CA LEU A 260 26.24 -13.07 -5.50
C LEU A 260 26.47 -13.25 -7.01
N ILE A 261 26.29 -14.47 -7.51
CA ILE A 261 26.62 -14.86 -8.89
C ILE A 261 25.45 -14.64 -9.85
N TRP A 262 24.24 -15.05 -9.46
CA TRP A 262 23.03 -15.07 -10.30
C TRP A 262 21.87 -14.23 -9.73
N GLY A 263 22.13 -13.41 -8.71
CA GLY A 263 21.20 -12.38 -8.24
C GLY A 263 20.81 -11.41 -9.36
N ALA A 264 19.57 -10.92 -9.31
CA ALA A 264 18.86 -10.32 -10.43
C ALA A 264 19.66 -9.31 -11.29
N TYR A 265 19.74 -9.63 -12.59
CA TYR A 265 20.32 -8.87 -13.71
C TYR A 265 21.84 -8.71 -13.68
N ARG A 266 22.55 -9.45 -14.54
CA ARG A 266 23.99 -9.26 -14.78
C ARG A 266 24.18 -8.27 -15.93
N LEU A 267 24.93 -7.20 -15.69
CA LEU A 267 25.50 -6.37 -16.76
C LEU A 267 26.73 -7.10 -17.33
N PRO A 268 26.98 -7.03 -18.65
CA PRO A 268 28.26 -7.45 -19.21
C PRO A 268 29.41 -6.79 -18.44
N PHE A 269 30.50 -7.50 -18.23
CA PHE A 269 31.61 -7.05 -17.38
C PHE A 269 32.12 -5.67 -17.82
N GLU A 270 32.31 -5.47 -19.12
CA GLU A 270 32.81 -4.22 -19.71
C GLU A 270 31.84 -3.06 -19.49
N VAL A 271 30.52 -3.35 -19.51
CA VAL A 271 29.48 -2.35 -19.24
C VAL A 271 29.47 -2.00 -17.75
N LYS A 272 29.66 -2.98 -16.88
CA LYS A 272 29.75 -2.77 -15.43
C LYS A 272 30.97 -1.94 -15.07
N GLU A 273 32.14 -2.23 -15.63
CA GLU A 273 33.36 -1.43 -15.41
C GLU A 273 33.18 0.01 -15.86
N LYS A 274 32.65 0.22 -17.07
CA LYS A 274 32.38 1.56 -17.60
C LYS A 274 31.35 2.33 -16.76
N LEU A 275 30.36 1.63 -16.20
CA LEU A 275 29.38 2.21 -15.28
C LEU A 275 30.03 2.61 -13.95
N ILE A 276 30.89 1.77 -13.40
CA ILE A 276 31.68 2.08 -12.18
C ILE A 276 32.58 3.29 -12.42
N GLU A 277 33.30 3.32 -13.55
CA GLU A 277 34.12 4.46 -13.95
C GLU A 277 33.30 5.75 -14.06
N THR A 278 32.12 5.67 -14.69
CA THR A 278 31.19 6.81 -14.78
C THR A 278 30.77 7.28 -13.38
N ILE A 279 30.42 6.37 -12.47
CA ILE A 279 30.04 6.72 -11.09
C ILE A 279 31.21 7.39 -10.35
N ASN A 280 32.43 6.87 -10.47
CA ASN A 280 33.62 7.47 -9.86
C ASN A 280 33.93 8.87 -10.43
N ASN A 281 33.70 9.07 -11.73
CA ASN A 281 33.84 10.38 -12.35
C ASN A 281 32.79 11.37 -11.82
N GLU A 282 31.55 10.95 -11.60
CA GLU A 282 30.52 11.79 -10.98
C GLU A 282 30.85 12.09 -9.50
N ILE A 283 31.36 11.13 -8.73
CA ILE A 283 31.88 11.37 -7.38
C ILE A 283 33.00 12.42 -7.41
N SER A 284 33.95 12.27 -8.34
CA SER A 284 35.06 13.23 -8.49
C SER A 284 34.57 14.63 -8.87
N LYS A 285 33.54 14.76 -9.71
CA LYS A 285 32.90 16.05 -10.00
C LYS A 285 32.37 16.69 -8.72
N TYR A 286 31.68 15.92 -7.89
CA TYR A 286 31.14 16.38 -6.61
C TYR A 286 32.25 16.88 -5.68
N ASP A 287 33.33 16.11 -5.53
CA ASP A 287 34.47 16.48 -4.68
C ASP A 287 35.18 17.75 -5.17
N LEU A 288 35.12 18.04 -6.46
CA LEU A 288 35.61 19.29 -7.07
C LEU A 288 34.58 20.44 -7.01
N GLY A 289 33.46 20.28 -6.31
CA GLY A 289 32.42 21.30 -6.18
C GLY A 289 31.56 21.51 -7.44
N LYS A 290 31.58 20.56 -8.38
CA LYS A 290 30.72 20.56 -9.57
C LYS A 290 29.47 19.70 -9.30
N THR A 291 28.38 19.99 -10.01
CA THR A 291 27.15 19.20 -9.90
C THR A 291 27.33 17.84 -10.58
N PRO A 292 27.20 16.71 -9.86
CA PRO A 292 27.22 15.38 -10.46
C PRO A 292 25.90 15.07 -11.17
N ASP A 293 25.96 14.22 -12.20
CA ASP A 293 24.76 13.72 -12.86
C ASP A 293 23.90 12.89 -11.88
N SER A 294 22.58 12.97 -12.03
CA SER A 294 21.67 12.13 -11.27
C SER A 294 21.81 10.65 -11.68
N LEU A 295 21.51 9.72 -10.77
CA LEU A 295 21.50 8.29 -11.10
C LEU A 295 20.59 7.94 -12.30
N ARG A 296 19.57 8.76 -12.58
CA ARG A 296 18.69 8.60 -13.73
C ARG A 296 19.34 9.07 -15.04
N GLU A 297 20.16 10.12 -14.99
CA GLU A 297 20.95 10.56 -16.14
C GLU A 297 22.06 9.57 -16.44
N ILE A 298 22.75 9.05 -15.41
CA ILE A 298 23.67 7.92 -15.57
C ILE A 298 22.92 6.74 -16.20
N GLN A 299 21.72 6.39 -15.71
CA GLN A 299 20.91 5.31 -16.32
C GLN A 299 20.64 5.50 -17.80
N ARG A 300 20.30 6.72 -18.22
CA ARG A 300 20.06 7.01 -19.64
C ARG A 300 21.29 6.79 -20.51
N LYS A 301 22.50 7.00 -19.99
CA LYS A 301 23.75 6.70 -20.72
C LYS A 301 23.96 5.21 -20.95
N PHE A 302 23.29 4.36 -20.17
CA PHE A 302 23.40 2.89 -20.21
C PHE A 302 22.06 2.20 -20.48
N ASP A 303 21.06 2.90 -21.06
CA ASP A 303 19.65 2.43 -21.13
C ASP A 303 19.48 1.08 -21.84
N LYS A 304 20.34 0.81 -22.82
CA LYS A 304 20.41 -0.44 -23.60
C LYS A 304 20.69 -1.64 -22.71
N TRP A 305 21.38 -1.46 -21.59
CA TRP A 305 21.79 -2.52 -20.67
C TRP A 305 21.13 -2.41 -19.28
N VAL A 306 20.82 -1.18 -18.82
CA VAL A 306 20.26 -0.91 -17.49
C VAL A 306 18.84 -0.36 -17.59
N LYS A 307 17.85 -1.26 -17.51
CA LYS A 307 16.43 -0.88 -17.61
C LYS A 307 15.84 -0.31 -16.30
N SER A 308 16.45 -0.61 -15.15
CA SER A 308 15.98 -0.14 -13.84
C SER A 308 17.00 0.76 -13.15
N LYS A 309 16.52 1.86 -12.57
CA LYS A 309 17.29 2.76 -11.71
C LYS A 309 17.86 2.04 -10.49
N ASP A 310 17.17 1.04 -9.95
CA ASP A 310 17.56 0.32 -8.72
C ASP A 310 18.89 -0.42 -8.89
N HIS A 311 19.19 -0.84 -10.12
CA HIS A 311 20.44 -1.50 -10.43
C HIS A 311 21.62 -0.52 -10.34
N ILE A 312 21.46 0.70 -10.83
CA ILE A 312 22.49 1.75 -10.69
C ILE A 312 22.62 2.16 -9.22
N ILE A 313 21.52 2.23 -8.48
CA ILE A 313 21.55 2.47 -7.04
C ILE A 313 22.41 1.42 -6.33
N SER A 314 22.19 0.13 -6.63
CA SER A 314 22.96 -0.97 -6.05
C SER A 314 24.46 -0.85 -6.36
N ILE A 315 24.81 -0.59 -7.63
CA ILE A 315 26.20 -0.44 -8.04
C ILE A 315 26.84 0.79 -7.39
N ALA A 316 26.18 1.94 -7.39
CA ALA A 316 26.70 3.16 -6.79
C ALA A 316 26.92 3.02 -5.27
N LYS A 317 26.00 2.35 -4.57
CA LYS A 317 26.18 1.98 -3.15
C LYS A 317 27.38 1.08 -2.93
N ASN A 318 27.66 0.14 -3.83
CA ASN A 318 28.79 -0.77 -3.71
C ASN A 318 30.13 -0.11 -4.07
N VAL A 319 30.14 0.86 -4.98
CA VAL A 319 31.36 1.59 -5.38
C VAL A 319 31.86 2.47 -4.23
N ASN A 320 30.97 3.27 -3.64
CA ASN A 320 31.32 4.10 -2.48
C ASN A 320 30.04 4.43 -1.68
N PRO A 321 29.74 3.67 -0.60
CA PRO A 321 28.52 3.85 0.18
C PRO A 321 28.38 5.26 0.78
N GLU A 322 29.48 5.80 1.32
CA GLU A 322 29.50 7.11 1.98
C GLU A 322 29.19 8.22 0.97
N LYS A 323 29.89 8.23 -0.18
CA LYS A 323 29.66 9.19 -1.25
C LYS A 323 28.29 9.02 -1.90
N TYR A 324 27.81 7.79 -2.04
CA TYR A 324 26.45 7.55 -2.51
C TYR A 324 25.42 8.25 -1.62
N ASP A 325 25.59 8.14 -0.30
CA ASP A 325 24.68 8.76 0.64
C ASP A 325 24.76 10.29 0.62
N GLU A 326 25.97 10.85 0.43
CA GLU A 326 26.20 12.28 0.27
C GLU A 326 25.60 12.86 -1.02
N ILE A 327 25.68 12.13 -2.13
CA ILE A 327 25.35 12.65 -3.46
C ILE A 327 23.90 12.30 -3.87
N TRP A 328 23.43 11.09 -3.60
CA TRP A 328 22.20 10.56 -4.22
C TRP A 328 21.14 9.96 -3.27
N SER A 329 21.42 9.70 -1.98
CA SER A 329 20.45 9.00 -1.10
C SER A 329 19.29 9.84 -0.57
N ILE A 330 19.47 11.16 -0.44
CA ILE A 330 18.51 12.12 0.13
C ILE A 330 18.79 13.46 -0.57
N PRO A 331 17.81 14.35 -0.86
CA PRO A 331 18.10 15.70 -1.34
C PRO A 331 18.75 16.53 -0.21
N ARG A 332 20.00 16.21 0.13
CA ARG A 332 20.92 17.09 0.83
C ARG A 332 21.51 17.98 -0.26
N ILE A 333 21.12 19.24 -0.22
CA ILE A 333 21.73 20.27 -1.05
C ILE A 333 23.21 20.27 -0.68
N PRO A 334 24.14 20.12 -1.64
CA PRO A 334 25.57 20.22 -1.35
C PRO A 334 25.87 21.52 -0.60
N GLU A 335 26.78 21.49 0.37
CA GLU A 335 27.00 22.65 1.26
C GLU A 335 27.42 23.89 0.48
N HIS A 336 28.19 23.74 -0.61
CA HIS A 336 28.56 24.84 -1.50
C HIS A 336 27.34 25.48 -2.19
N ILE A 337 26.34 24.69 -2.59
CA ILE A 337 25.07 25.21 -3.13
C ILE A 337 24.27 25.91 -2.03
N LYS A 338 24.24 25.35 -0.82
CA LYS A 338 23.58 25.96 0.32
C LYS A 338 24.18 27.32 0.66
N ILE A 339 25.51 27.46 0.62
CA ILE A 339 26.22 28.73 0.79
C ILE A 339 25.78 29.74 -0.28
N GLN A 340 25.73 29.33 -1.55
CA GLN A 340 25.33 30.23 -2.64
C GLN A 340 23.85 30.65 -2.55
N VAL A 341 22.94 29.74 -2.23
CA VAL A 341 21.53 30.08 -1.99
C VAL A 341 21.40 31.03 -0.79
N THR A 342 22.19 30.80 0.26
CA THR A 342 22.26 31.70 1.44
C THR A 342 22.72 33.10 1.04
N GLU A 343 23.68 33.22 0.13
CA GLU A 343 24.16 34.50 -0.39
C GLU A 343 23.10 35.21 -1.25
N VAL A 344 22.36 34.48 -2.09
CA VAL A 344 21.23 35.06 -2.82
C VAL A 344 20.16 35.57 -1.86
N ILE A 345 19.85 34.81 -0.81
CA ILE A 345 18.88 35.24 0.21
C ILE A 345 19.38 36.48 0.95
N ARG A 346 20.67 36.53 1.33
CA ARG A 346 21.30 37.70 1.97
C ARG A 346 21.18 38.95 1.11
N ASN A 347 21.44 38.86 -0.19
CA ASN A 347 21.26 39.98 -1.11
C ASN A 347 19.82 40.49 -1.19
N GLU A 348 18.82 39.60 -1.09
CA GLU A 348 17.42 40.02 -1.03
C GLU A 348 17.04 40.64 0.33
N ILE A 349 17.65 40.18 1.44
CA ILE A 349 17.55 40.85 2.74
C ILE A 349 18.12 42.27 2.66
N ASP A 350 19.27 42.45 2.01
CA ASP A 350 19.90 43.75 1.85
C ASP A 350 19.06 44.72 1.00
N LYS A 351 18.39 44.21 -0.05
CA LYS A 351 17.41 45.00 -0.82
C LYS A 351 16.29 45.48 0.09
N TYR A 352 15.71 44.58 0.88
CA TYR A 352 14.65 44.92 1.82
C TYR A 352 15.09 46.01 2.81
N ASN A 353 16.29 45.86 3.39
CA ASN A 353 16.85 46.82 4.34
C ASN A 353 17.09 48.21 3.72
N LYS A 354 17.32 48.28 2.40
CA LYS A 354 17.46 49.53 1.62
C LYS A 354 16.11 50.09 1.13
N GLY A 355 14.98 49.52 1.56
CA GLY A 355 13.64 49.92 1.11
C GLY A 355 13.26 49.43 -0.30
N ILE A 356 14.07 48.56 -0.90
CA ILE A 356 13.82 47.97 -2.22
C ILE A 356 13.02 46.68 -2.05
N LYS A 357 11.98 46.48 -2.85
CA LYS A 357 11.15 45.28 -2.80
C LYS A 357 11.99 44.01 -3.10
N PRO A 358 12.10 43.07 -2.15
CA PRO A 358 12.82 41.82 -2.37
C PRO A 358 11.99 40.86 -3.24
N ARG A 359 12.68 39.99 -3.97
CA ARG A 359 12.06 38.86 -4.68
C ARG A 359 11.43 37.89 -3.70
N THR A 360 10.30 37.32 -4.07
CA THR A 360 9.66 36.21 -3.36
C THR A 360 10.52 34.95 -3.41
N ILE A 361 10.32 34.01 -2.49
CA ILE A 361 11.00 32.70 -2.54
C ILE A 361 10.76 31.97 -3.87
N LYS A 362 9.60 32.19 -4.50
CA LYS A 362 9.28 31.65 -5.84
C LYS A 362 10.19 32.27 -6.90
N GLU A 363 10.34 33.59 -6.93
CA GLU A 363 11.20 34.29 -7.88
C GLU A 363 12.69 34.03 -7.63
N ILE A 364 13.10 33.81 -6.38
CA ILE A 364 14.48 33.37 -6.04
C ILE A 364 14.77 32.00 -6.65
N ARG A 365 13.79 31.09 -6.68
CA ARG A 365 13.92 29.76 -7.30
C ARG A 365 14.17 29.83 -8.81
N GLU A 366 13.62 30.84 -9.47
CA GLU A 366 13.75 31.04 -10.92
C GLU A 366 15.14 31.58 -11.31
N ASN A 367 16.02 31.84 -10.34
CA ASN A 367 17.42 32.12 -10.61
C ASN A 367 18.05 30.93 -11.37
N SER A 368 18.74 31.22 -12.47
CA SER A 368 19.37 30.22 -13.36
C SER A 368 20.31 29.27 -12.62
N PHE A 369 20.88 29.72 -11.50
CA PHE A 369 21.71 28.91 -10.63
C PHE A 369 20.92 28.07 -9.61
N ILE A 370 19.70 28.45 -9.24
CA ILE A 370 18.92 27.79 -8.15
C ILE A 370 17.86 26.83 -8.72
N GLN A 371 17.54 26.95 -10.02
CA GLN A 371 16.47 26.19 -10.68
C GLN A 371 16.59 24.65 -10.58
N PHE A 372 17.80 24.12 -10.38
CA PHE A 372 18.02 22.67 -10.22
C PHE A 372 17.53 22.13 -8.85
N ILE A 373 17.19 23.02 -7.90
CA ILE A 373 16.56 22.63 -6.63
C ILE A 373 15.07 22.36 -6.87
N HIS A 374 14.74 21.09 -7.12
CA HIS A 374 13.39 20.66 -7.50
C HIS A 374 12.36 20.68 -6.34
N ALA A 375 12.81 20.54 -5.09
CA ALA A 375 11.92 20.46 -3.94
C ALA A 375 11.43 21.85 -3.50
N LYS A 376 10.11 22.06 -3.56
CA LYS A 376 9.39 23.35 -3.41
C LYS A 376 9.72 24.13 -2.13
N ASP A 377 10.01 23.43 -1.04
CA ASP A 377 10.21 24.03 0.29
C ASP A 377 11.68 24.24 0.68
N THR A 378 12.59 23.86 -0.20
CA THR A 378 14.01 23.76 0.12
C THR A 378 14.66 25.12 0.34
N ILE A 379 14.37 26.10 -0.53
CA ILE A 379 14.87 27.47 -0.40
C ILE A 379 14.26 28.14 0.83
N SER A 380 12.96 27.93 1.08
CA SER A 380 12.28 28.40 2.30
C SER A 380 12.95 27.86 3.55
N ARG A 381 13.34 26.59 3.55
CA ARG A 381 14.06 25.97 4.67
C ARG A 381 15.44 26.60 4.88
N ILE A 382 16.24 26.75 3.83
CA ILE A 382 17.56 27.40 3.92
C ILE A 382 17.42 28.82 4.47
N ALA A 383 16.49 29.61 3.92
CA ALA A 383 16.24 30.97 4.37
C ALA A 383 15.83 31.03 5.85
N LYS A 384 14.95 30.12 6.29
CA LYS A 384 14.48 30.04 7.68
C LYS A 384 15.56 29.57 8.65
N GLU A 385 16.47 28.71 8.21
CA GLU A 385 17.60 28.22 9.01
C GLU A 385 18.72 29.26 9.12
N ALA A 386 19.09 29.89 8.01
CA ALA A 386 20.19 30.86 7.97
C ALA A 386 19.78 32.24 8.50
N PHE A 387 18.55 32.68 8.24
CA PHE A 387 18.05 34.02 8.55
C PHE A 387 16.63 33.96 9.16
N PRO A 388 16.47 33.34 10.34
CA PRO A 388 15.15 33.07 10.91
C PRO A 388 14.33 34.34 11.16
N LYS A 389 14.94 35.46 11.58
CA LYS A 389 14.22 36.69 11.91
C LYS A 389 13.77 37.42 10.65
N GLU A 390 14.69 37.59 9.72
CA GLU A 390 14.51 38.27 8.43
C GLU A 390 13.53 37.49 7.57
N TYR A 391 13.63 36.16 7.56
CA TYR A 391 12.67 35.32 6.85
C TYR A 391 11.24 35.54 7.33
N LEU A 392 11.04 35.64 8.65
CA LEU A 392 9.73 35.93 9.23
C LEU A 392 9.22 37.33 8.89
N LEU A 393 10.12 38.28 8.68
CA LEU A 393 9.81 39.68 8.39
C LEU A 393 9.49 39.90 6.91
N ILE A 394 10.27 39.28 6.03
CA ILE A 394 10.27 39.54 4.59
C ILE A 394 9.36 38.58 3.83
N TRP A 395 9.43 37.28 4.12
CA TRP A 395 8.81 36.23 3.29
C TRP A 395 7.69 35.46 3.97
N LYS A 396 7.64 35.43 5.31
CA LYS A 396 6.46 34.93 6.00
C LYS A 396 5.41 36.03 5.95
N LYS A 397 4.41 35.87 5.08
CA LYS A 397 3.19 36.68 5.14
C LYS A 397 2.61 36.61 6.55
N LYS A 398 2.84 37.66 7.35
CA LYS A 398 2.00 37.92 8.51
C LYS A 398 0.62 38.24 7.95
N ILE A 399 -0.38 37.53 8.44
CA ILE A 399 -1.78 37.90 8.20
C ILE A 399 -1.90 39.31 8.78
N PRO A 400 -2.41 40.29 8.01
CA PRO A 400 -2.67 41.62 8.54
C PRO A 400 -3.49 41.49 9.83
N TYR A 401 -3.18 42.32 10.82
CA TYR A 401 -3.81 42.23 12.14
C TYR A 401 -5.34 42.30 12.05
N GLU A 402 -5.85 43.16 11.16
CA GLU A 402 -7.27 43.30 10.84
C GLU A 402 -7.87 42.01 10.27
N THR A 403 -7.25 41.42 9.24
CA THR A 403 -7.68 40.13 8.68
C THR A 403 -7.65 39.00 9.72
N ARG A 404 -6.72 39.05 10.67
CA ARG A 404 -6.65 38.07 11.77
C ARG A 404 -7.80 38.24 12.76
N LEU A 405 -8.16 39.48 13.12
CA LEU A 405 -9.33 39.77 13.95
C LEU A 405 -10.64 39.36 13.27
N ASP A 406 -10.75 39.57 11.97
CA ASP A 406 -11.95 39.16 11.22
C ASP A 406 -12.07 37.63 11.11
N ILE A 407 -10.96 36.92 10.96
CA ILE A 407 -10.94 35.45 11.07
C ILE A 407 -11.40 35.01 12.46
N ILE A 408 -10.96 35.68 13.54
CA ILE A 408 -11.38 35.34 14.91
C ILE A 408 -12.90 35.51 15.06
N LYS A 409 -13.46 36.64 14.63
CA LYS A 409 -14.90 36.90 14.67
C LYS A 409 -15.70 35.86 13.88
N ASP A 410 -15.21 35.47 12.69
CA ASP A 410 -15.86 34.44 11.89
C ASP A 410 -15.80 33.04 12.52
N ILE A 411 -14.73 32.73 13.29
CA ILE A 411 -14.63 31.48 14.06
C ILE A 411 -15.55 31.51 15.28
N GLU A 412 -15.70 32.66 15.93
CA GLU A 412 -16.56 32.85 17.12
C GLU A 412 -18.05 32.84 16.78
N ASN A 413 -18.44 33.24 15.55
CA ASN A 413 -19.82 33.25 15.08
C ASN A 413 -20.26 31.88 14.49
N PHE A 414 -20.00 30.80 15.21
CA PHE A 414 -20.20 29.41 14.73
C PHE A 414 -21.68 29.00 14.60
N ASP A 415 -22.62 29.76 15.18
CA ASP A 415 -24.06 29.53 15.09
C ASP A 415 -24.66 29.98 13.74
N ASP A 416 -23.93 30.77 12.93
CA ASP A 416 -24.38 31.21 11.61
C ASP A 416 -24.33 30.05 10.60
N PRO A 417 -25.48 29.57 10.07
CA PRO A 417 -25.51 28.46 9.12
C PRO A 417 -24.76 28.72 7.80
N ASN A 418 -24.41 29.99 7.50
CA ASN A 418 -23.69 30.38 6.30
C ASN A 418 -22.16 30.30 6.42
N VAL A 419 -21.61 30.11 7.64
CA VAL A 419 -20.15 30.13 7.92
C VAL A 419 -19.72 28.79 8.55
N ARG A 420 -19.84 27.68 7.82
CA ARG A 420 -19.77 26.33 8.45
C ARG A 420 -18.50 25.52 8.26
N THR A 421 -17.46 26.02 7.59
CA THR A 421 -16.21 25.26 7.45
C THR A 421 -14.96 26.16 7.53
N MET A 422 -13.87 25.62 8.06
CA MET A 422 -12.55 26.26 7.98
C MET A 422 -12.20 26.63 6.54
N GLY A 423 -12.65 25.85 5.55
CA GLY A 423 -12.46 26.12 4.13
C GLY A 423 -13.16 27.38 3.64
N GLN A 424 -14.39 27.64 4.10
CA GLN A 424 -15.12 28.87 3.78
C GLN A 424 -14.46 30.10 4.40
N ILE A 425 -14.06 30.02 5.68
CA ILE A 425 -13.35 31.12 6.36
C ILE A 425 -11.99 31.37 5.69
N ALA A 426 -11.24 30.31 5.38
CA ALA A 426 -9.98 30.40 4.67
C ALA A 426 -10.12 31.06 3.29
N LYS A 427 -11.15 30.66 2.53
CA LYS A 427 -11.46 31.22 1.21
C LYS A 427 -11.85 32.71 1.30
N LYS A 428 -12.68 33.08 2.27
CA LYS A 428 -13.11 34.48 2.51
C LYS A 428 -11.92 35.40 2.78
N HIS A 429 -10.96 34.94 3.57
CA HIS A 429 -9.81 35.74 4.00
C HIS A 429 -8.53 35.52 3.19
N GLY A 430 -8.58 34.70 2.13
CA GLY A 430 -7.41 34.41 1.30
C GLY A 430 -6.26 33.72 2.05
N VAL A 431 -6.58 32.93 3.08
CA VAL A 431 -5.61 32.17 3.89
C VAL A 431 -5.78 30.66 3.68
N SER A 432 -4.92 29.85 4.29
CA SER A 432 -5.08 28.39 4.26
C SER A 432 -5.95 27.88 5.42
N ASN A 433 -6.58 26.71 5.25
CA ASN A 433 -7.33 26.05 6.33
C ASN A 433 -6.48 25.86 7.59
N GLY A 434 -5.20 25.51 7.43
CA GLY A 434 -4.26 25.36 8.55
C GLY A 434 -3.86 26.67 9.24
N THR A 435 -4.16 27.83 8.65
CA THR A 435 -4.08 29.13 9.32
C THR A 435 -5.30 29.36 10.20
N VAL A 436 -6.51 29.11 9.68
CA VAL A 436 -7.77 29.20 10.44
C VAL A 436 -7.76 28.25 11.64
N GLY A 437 -7.38 26.99 11.43
CA GLY A 437 -7.27 26.00 12.52
C GLY A 437 -6.27 26.41 13.61
N ARG A 438 -5.12 26.99 13.24
CA ARG A 438 -4.14 27.48 14.23
C ARG A 438 -4.66 28.66 15.05
N ILE A 439 -5.42 29.57 14.46
CA ILE A 439 -6.05 30.69 15.17
C ILE A 439 -7.12 30.13 16.13
N SER A 440 -7.97 29.21 15.65
CA SER A 440 -8.98 28.57 16.47
C SER A 440 -8.40 27.86 17.70
N VAL A 441 -7.36 27.04 17.52
CA VAL A 441 -6.75 26.25 18.60
C VAL A 441 -5.91 27.09 19.56
N ASN A 442 -5.06 27.99 19.04
CA ASN A 442 -4.05 28.66 19.87
C ASN A 442 -4.53 29.97 20.49
N GLU A 443 -5.52 30.63 19.88
CA GLU A 443 -5.94 31.98 20.29
C GLU A 443 -7.33 31.96 20.91
N ILE A 444 -8.28 31.26 20.29
CA ILE A 444 -9.67 31.21 20.77
C ILE A 444 -9.83 30.12 21.83
N ASP A 445 -9.44 28.87 21.56
CA ASP A 445 -9.50 27.77 22.54
C ASP A 445 -8.65 28.01 23.79
N HIS A 446 -7.60 28.83 23.66
CA HIS A 446 -6.73 29.14 24.77
C HIS A 446 -7.27 30.31 25.63
N ALA A 447 -8.09 31.20 25.05
CA ALA A 447 -8.65 32.39 25.69
C ALA A 447 -10.10 32.21 26.16
N CYS A 448 -10.91 31.38 25.50
CA CYS A 448 -12.32 31.17 25.78
C CYS A 448 -12.59 29.75 26.31
N THR A 449 -13.29 29.64 27.45
CA THR A 449 -13.60 28.36 28.13
C THR A 449 -14.88 27.69 27.69
N ASN A 450 -15.69 28.35 26.84
CA ASN A 450 -17.09 27.95 26.64
C ASN A 450 -17.31 26.97 25.48
N PHE A 451 -16.39 26.88 24.52
CA PHE A 451 -16.48 25.98 23.37
C PHE A 451 -15.09 25.51 22.95
N SER A 452 -14.96 24.25 22.55
CA SER A 452 -13.72 23.66 22.03
C SER A 452 -13.57 23.88 20.51
N HIS A 453 -12.39 23.61 19.95
CA HIS A 453 -12.18 23.59 18.50
C HIS A 453 -13.17 22.66 17.78
N ASP A 454 -13.46 21.51 18.39
CA ASP A 454 -14.33 20.48 17.82
C ASP A 454 -15.81 20.93 17.81
N ASP A 455 -16.22 21.76 18.77
CA ASP A 455 -17.58 22.34 18.79
C ASP A 455 -17.78 23.36 17.67
N ARG A 456 -16.74 24.12 17.33
CA ARG A 456 -16.78 25.14 16.26
C ARG A 456 -16.56 24.55 14.87
N PHE A 457 -15.79 23.46 14.78
CA PHE A 457 -15.49 22.76 13.53
C PHE A 457 -15.72 21.25 13.67
N PRO A 458 -16.99 20.80 13.76
CA PRO A 458 -17.34 19.39 13.94
C PRO A 458 -16.95 18.47 12.77
N LYS A 459 -16.34 19.03 11.72
CA LYS A 459 -15.76 18.34 10.56
C LYS A 459 -14.29 18.75 10.38
N ASP A 460 -13.50 18.80 11.45
CA ASP A 460 -12.07 19.05 11.35
C ASP A 460 -11.38 17.84 10.68
N PRO A 461 -10.80 18.00 9.48
CA PRO A 461 -10.04 16.93 8.84
C PRO A 461 -8.90 16.40 9.70
N TYR A 462 -8.35 17.16 10.66
CA TYR A 462 -7.29 16.65 11.55
C TYR A 462 -7.82 15.74 12.67
N ALA A 463 -8.96 16.07 13.26
CA ALA A 463 -9.66 15.19 14.20
C ALA A 463 -10.14 13.90 13.52
N ASP A 464 -10.69 14.03 12.30
CA ASP A 464 -11.06 12.89 11.46
C ASP A 464 -9.85 12.01 11.11
N LEU A 465 -8.71 12.62 10.76
CA LEU A 465 -7.47 11.91 10.46
C LEU A 465 -6.99 11.10 11.67
N GLY A 466 -6.95 11.72 12.85
CA GLY A 466 -6.61 11.03 14.09
C GLY A 466 -7.52 9.83 14.34
N THR A 467 -8.83 10.04 14.25
CA THR A 467 -9.85 9.00 14.47
C THR A 467 -9.69 7.83 13.51
N VAL A 468 -9.53 8.09 12.21
CA VAL A 468 -9.36 7.05 11.20
C VAL A 468 -8.06 6.27 11.44
N VAL A 469 -6.95 6.94 11.73
CA VAL A 469 -5.67 6.29 12.03
C VAL A 469 -5.79 5.38 13.25
N HIS A 470 -6.42 5.85 14.33
CA HIS A 470 -6.62 5.03 15.53
C HIS A 470 -7.40 3.76 15.20
N ASN A 471 -8.47 3.89 14.42
CA ASN A 471 -9.30 2.74 14.06
C ASN A 471 -8.54 1.75 13.17
N ILE A 472 -7.75 2.21 12.19
CA ILE A 472 -6.90 1.32 11.38
C ILE A 472 -5.92 0.58 12.29
N LEU A 473 -5.23 1.28 13.19
CA LEU A 473 -4.24 0.67 14.08
C LEU A 473 -4.89 -0.36 15.00
N LYS A 474 -6.05 -0.08 15.60
CA LYS A 474 -6.79 -1.07 16.41
C LYS A 474 -7.00 -2.39 15.66
N HIS A 475 -7.42 -2.32 14.40
CA HIS A 475 -7.68 -3.50 13.57
C HIS A 475 -6.37 -4.22 13.22
N LEU A 476 -5.39 -3.49 12.72
CA LEU A 476 -4.09 -4.03 12.32
C LEU A 476 -3.39 -4.76 13.48
N ILE A 477 -3.41 -4.15 14.66
CA ILE A 477 -2.81 -4.73 15.87
C ILE A 477 -3.61 -5.95 16.34
N THR A 478 -4.94 -5.93 16.20
CA THR A 478 -5.76 -7.12 16.48
C THR A 478 -5.42 -8.29 15.55
N ILE A 479 -5.27 -8.05 14.24
CA ILE A 479 -4.83 -9.08 13.27
C ILE A 479 -3.46 -9.63 13.67
N HIS A 480 -2.52 -8.74 13.97
CA HIS A 480 -1.15 -9.10 14.36
C HIS A 480 -1.13 -10.04 15.55
N PHE A 481 -1.72 -9.64 16.67
CA PHE A 481 -1.72 -10.45 17.89
C PHE A 481 -2.50 -11.75 17.68
N TRP A 482 -3.61 -11.72 16.94
CA TRP A 482 -4.35 -12.93 16.62
C TRP A 482 -3.52 -13.95 15.85
N SER A 483 -2.73 -13.49 14.86
CA SER A 483 -1.81 -14.37 14.10
C SER A 483 -0.73 -15.03 14.97
N MET A 484 -0.53 -14.54 16.20
CA MET A 484 0.39 -15.09 17.20
C MET A 484 -0.34 -15.92 18.27
N ASP A 485 -1.62 -16.25 18.04
CA ASP A 485 -2.53 -16.88 19.01
C ASP A 485 -2.71 -16.03 20.29
N LEU A 486 -2.56 -14.72 20.17
CA LEU A 486 -2.69 -13.77 21.27
C LEU A 486 -3.97 -12.96 21.13
N LYS A 487 -4.77 -12.97 22.19
CA LYS A 487 -6.02 -12.21 22.24
C LYS A 487 -5.77 -10.80 22.76
N ILE A 488 -6.08 -9.80 21.94
CA ILE A 488 -6.09 -8.39 22.33
C ILE A 488 -7.51 -7.84 22.26
N TYR A 489 -7.87 -7.02 23.24
CA TYR A 489 -9.18 -6.41 23.36
C TYR A 489 -9.10 -4.96 22.92
N SER A 490 -10.17 -4.45 22.31
CA SER A 490 -10.25 -3.08 21.82
C SER A 490 -11.39 -2.33 22.48
N GLU A 491 -11.24 -1.02 22.63
CA GLU A 491 -12.27 -0.11 23.17
C GLU A 491 -12.71 -0.47 24.59
N ILE A 492 -11.73 -0.87 25.41
CA ILE A 492 -11.99 -1.36 26.75
C ILE A 492 -12.22 -0.21 27.70
N ILE A 493 -13.37 -0.21 28.38
CA ILE A 493 -13.71 0.78 29.39
C ILE A 493 -12.89 0.45 30.64
N VAL A 494 -12.00 1.36 30.99
CA VAL A 494 -11.07 1.23 32.12
C VAL A 494 -11.46 2.07 33.33
N ASN A 495 -12.45 2.94 33.18
CA ASN A 495 -13.08 3.69 34.26
C ASN A 495 -14.58 3.81 33.96
N PHE A 496 -15.41 3.08 34.72
CA PHE A 496 -16.86 3.04 34.54
C PHE A 496 -17.54 4.36 34.89
N ASN A 497 -17.01 5.10 35.87
CA ASN A 497 -17.60 6.37 36.30
C ASN A 497 -17.49 7.45 35.23
N THR A 498 -16.41 7.41 34.44
CA THR A 498 -16.14 8.42 33.41
C THR A 498 -16.33 7.90 31.99
N GLY A 499 -16.68 6.61 31.81
CA GLY A 499 -16.79 5.96 30.50
C GLY A 499 -15.50 5.94 29.69
N VAL A 500 -14.34 6.09 30.34
CA VAL A 500 -13.06 6.24 29.64
C VAL A 500 -12.61 4.90 29.08
N SER A 501 -12.29 4.86 27.78
CA SER A 501 -11.87 3.66 27.06
C SER A 501 -10.44 3.75 26.52
N VAL A 502 -9.77 2.60 26.40
CA VAL A 502 -8.45 2.47 25.75
C VAL A 502 -8.58 1.81 24.40
N ASP A 503 -7.70 2.17 23.46
CA ASP A 503 -7.76 1.66 22.10
C ASP A 503 -7.49 0.16 22.05
N ASN A 504 -6.42 -0.30 22.70
CA ASN A 504 -6.12 -1.72 22.86
C ASN A 504 -5.69 -2.08 24.28
N PHE A 505 -6.18 -3.21 24.77
CA PHE A 505 -5.89 -3.79 26.08
C PHE A 505 -5.44 -5.24 25.90
N PHE A 506 -4.31 -5.58 26.49
CA PHE A 506 -3.78 -6.94 26.52
C PHE A 506 -3.90 -7.50 27.94
N LEU A 507 -4.67 -8.58 28.09
CA LEU A 507 -4.85 -9.26 29.37
C LEU A 507 -3.60 -10.09 29.69
N ASN A 508 -3.04 -9.91 30.88
CA ASN A 508 -1.86 -10.64 31.35
C ASN A 508 -2.20 -11.47 32.59
N VAL A 509 -3.13 -12.43 32.48
CA VAL A 509 -3.51 -13.30 33.60
C VAL A 509 -3.36 -14.77 33.22
N LYS A 510 -2.44 -15.46 33.91
CA LYS A 510 -2.24 -16.93 33.97
C LYS A 510 -1.69 -17.70 32.75
N SER A 511 -1.18 -17.08 31.67
CA SER A 511 -0.41 -17.84 30.65
C SER A 511 0.48 -17.05 29.67
N HIS A 512 0.66 -15.73 29.80
CA HIS A 512 1.30 -14.96 28.73
C HIS A 512 2.31 -13.91 29.22
N ASP A 513 3.53 -14.37 29.52
CA ASP A 513 4.74 -13.53 29.63
C ASP A 513 5.10 -12.87 28.29
N TYR A 514 4.16 -12.45 27.43
CA TYR A 514 4.47 -11.90 26.11
C TYR A 514 5.38 -10.68 26.24
N LEU A 515 4.93 -9.65 26.98
CA LEU A 515 5.69 -8.41 27.12
C LEU A 515 7.01 -8.67 27.86
N TYR A 516 6.99 -9.51 28.90
CA TYR A 516 8.20 -9.92 29.60
C TYR A 516 9.19 -10.62 28.66
N ARG A 517 8.75 -11.63 27.89
CA ARG A 517 9.58 -12.36 26.91
C ARG A 517 10.12 -11.44 25.83
N VAL A 518 9.29 -10.55 25.29
CA VAL A 518 9.76 -9.55 24.33
C VAL A 518 10.88 -8.72 24.92
N LEU A 519 10.71 -8.19 26.12
CA LEU A 519 11.69 -7.30 26.76
C LEU A 519 12.94 -8.06 27.25
N GLU A 520 12.80 -9.33 27.64
CA GLU A 520 13.91 -10.21 27.99
C GLU A 520 14.81 -10.49 26.78
N HIS A 521 14.21 -10.79 25.63
CA HIS A 521 14.95 -10.98 24.37
C HIS A 521 15.44 -9.65 23.76
N ASN A 522 14.83 -8.53 24.14
CA ASN A 522 15.15 -7.19 23.64
C ASN A 522 15.50 -6.22 24.78
N ARG A 523 16.54 -6.55 25.56
CA ARG A 523 16.98 -5.73 26.71
C ARG A 523 17.29 -4.27 26.38
N HIS A 524 17.55 -3.95 25.10
CA HIS A 524 17.73 -2.57 24.66
C HIS A 524 16.41 -1.78 24.70
N LEU A 525 15.28 -2.39 24.33
CA LEU A 525 13.94 -1.77 24.41
C LEU A 525 13.55 -1.47 25.86
N ALA A 526 13.82 -2.42 26.76
CA ALA A 526 13.58 -2.22 28.20
C ALA A 526 14.39 -1.03 28.75
N ARG A 527 15.66 -0.90 28.34
CA ARG A 527 16.53 0.22 28.71
C ARG A 527 16.04 1.55 28.12
N GLU A 528 15.73 1.58 26.83
CA GLU A 528 15.29 2.80 26.13
C GLU A 528 13.97 3.33 26.70
N MET A 529 13.04 2.44 27.03
CA MET A 529 11.76 2.79 27.66
C MET A 529 11.85 2.89 29.19
N ARG A 530 13.01 2.69 29.82
CA ARG A 530 13.17 2.68 31.29
C ARG A 530 12.15 1.78 31.98
N LEU A 531 11.98 0.57 31.46
CA LEU A 531 11.11 -0.45 32.02
C LEU A 531 11.90 -1.39 32.92
N ASP A 532 11.28 -1.76 34.04
CA ASP A 532 11.82 -2.70 35.01
C ASP A 532 11.18 -4.07 34.75
N SER A 533 11.98 -5.02 34.24
CA SER A 533 11.51 -6.34 33.83
C SER A 533 10.85 -7.11 34.98
N ASP A 534 11.34 -6.97 36.22
CA ASP A 534 10.79 -7.67 37.38
C ASP A 534 9.41 -7.13 37.76
N LYS A 535 9.22 -5.81 37.63
CA LYS A 535 7.90 -5.19 37.83
C LYS A 535 6.90 -5.58 36.74
N ILE A 536 7.36 -5.76 35.50
CA ILE A 536 6.51 -6.12 34.36
C ILE A 536 5.87 -7.50 34.54
N ARG A 537 6.61 -8.45 35.13
CA ARG A 537 6.12 -9.81 35.39
C ARG A 537 4.85 -9.85 36.24
N ASN A 538 4.65 -8.82 37.08
CA ASN A 538 3.54 -8.74 38.03
C ASN A 538 2.39 -7.82 37.55
N LEU A 539 2.38 -7.41 36.28
CA LEU A 539 1.31 -6.57 35.74
C LEU A 539 0.10 -7.42 35.33
N ASN A 540 -1.11 -6.93 35.60
CA ASN A 540 -2.35 -7.57 35.19
C ASN A 540 -2.66 -7.41 33.69
N GLY A 541 -2.00 -6.45 33.05
CA GLY A 541 -2.15 -6.17 31.63
C GLY A 541 -1.36 -4.95 31.19
N PHE A 542 -1.26 -4.77 29.87
CA PHE A 542 -0.72 -3.56 29.28
C PHE A 542 -1.68 -3.01 28.22
N MET A 543 -1.60 -1.70 28.02
CA MET A 543 -2.58 -0.91 27.28
C MET A 543 -1.89 -0.03 26.27
N PHE A 544 -2.51 0.14 25.11
CA PHE A 544 -2.08 1.07 24.07
C PHE A 544 -3.19 2.08 23.80
N ASP A 545 -2.80 3.33 23.67
CA ASP A 545 -3.66 4.44 23.24
C ASP A 545 -2.88 5.24 22.20
N TYR A 546 -3.44 5.38 21.01
CA TYR A 546 -2.78 6.05 19.90
C TYR A 546 -3.04 7.55 20.00
N THR A 547 -2.11 8.36 19.52
CA THR A 547 -2.36 9.80 19.38
C THR A 547 -1.50 10.45 18.32
N SER A 548 -2.14 11.29 17.50
CA SER A 548 -1.45 12.21 16.59
C SER A 548 -0.94 13.47 17.30
N ASP A 549 -1.45 13.78 18.51
CA ASP A 549 -1.03 14.95 19.30
C ASP A 549 -0.24 14.53 20.55
N VAL A 550 1.09 14.66 20.48
CA VAL A 550 1.99 14.46 21.63
C VAL A 550 2.38 15.79 22.29
N SER A 551 1.46 16.76 22.31
CA SER A 551 1.56 17.96 23.13
C SER A 551 1.58 17.60 24.61
N GLU A 552 2.25 18.43 25.41
CA GLU A 552 2.30 18.23 26.88
C GLU A 552 0.90 18.25 27.49
N LYS A 553 0.00 19.11 27.00
CA LYS A 553 -1.40 19.19 27.45
C LYS A 553 -2.13 17.87 27.23
N ASN A 554 -2.09 17.32 26.01
CA ASN A 554 -2.77 16.06 25.70
C ASN A 554 -2.14 14.86 26.41
N ILE A 555 -0.81 14.79 26.47
CA ILE A 555 -0.08 13.78 27.25
C ILE A 555 -0.50 13.82 28.71
N LYS A 556 -0.55 15.01 29.33
CA LYS A 556 -0.94 15.18 30.73
C LYS A 556 -2.39 14.73 30.94
N ALA A 557 -3.29 15.08 30.03
CA ALA A 557 -4.70 14.67 30.08
C ALA A 557 -4.87 13.14 29.98
N LYS A 558 -4.21 12.49 29.02
CA LYS A 558 -4.19 11.02 28.90
C LYS A 558 -3.55 10.39 30.13
N ALA A 559 -2.40 10.88 30.57
CA ALA A 559 -1.69 10.34 31.73
C ALA A 559 -2.49 10.43 33.04
N MET A 560 -3.32 11.45 33.23
CA MET A 560 -4.21 11.53 34.39
C MET A 560 -5.37 10.52 34.31
N LYS A 561 -5.94 10.31 33.12
CA LYS A 561 -7.09 9.41 32.92
C LYS A 561 -6.79 7.93 33.19
N TYR A 562 -5.56 7.49 32.94
CA TYR A 562 -5.21 6.06 32.84
C TYR A 562 -4.29 5.51 33.94
N GLN A 563 -4.08 6.23 35.05
CA GLN A 563 -3.20 5.76 36.12
C GLN A 563 -3.78 4.56 36.89
N LYS A 564 -3.29 3.36 36.57
CA LYS A 564 -3.62 2.11 37.28
C LYS A 564 -2.34 1.39 37.70
N LYS A 565 -2.09 1.27 39.00
CA LYS A 565 -0.82 0.76 39.58
C LYS A 565 -0.37 -0.60 39.05
N HIS A 566 -1.32 -1.48 38.70
CA HIS A 566 -1.07 -2.85 38.23
C HIS A 566 -1.13 -3.01 36.70
N LYS A 567 -1.10 -1.92 35.94
CA LYS A 567 -1.14 -1.93 34.47
C LYS A 567 -0.11 -0.98 33.90
N LEU A 568 0.51 -1.37 32.79
CA LEU A 568 1.43 -0.52 32.03
C LEU A 568 0.70 0.11 30.85
N PHE A 569 0.77 1.43 30.76
CA PHE A 569 0.08 2.19 29.72
C PHE A 569 1.09 2.80 28.75
N PHE A 570 0.91 2.54 27.46
CA PHE A 570 1.70 3.10 26.39
C PHE A 570 0.86 4.11 25.61
N ILE A 571 1.30 5.37 25.62
CA ILE A 571 0.80 6.40 24.70
C ILE A 571 1.67 6.33 23.45
N VAL A 572 1.09 5.91 22.33
CA VAL A 572 1.81 5.70 21.07
C VAL A 572 1.62 6.91 20.16
N GLY A 573 2.69 7.65 19.95
CA GLY A 573 2.71 8.82 19.07
C GLY A 573 2.72 8.41 17.60
N THR A 574 1.57 8.47 16.94
CA THR A 574 1.42 8.20 15.50
C THR A 574 1.96 9.35 14.64
N ARG A 575 2.18 10.51 15.26
CA ARG A 575 3.01 11.59 14.71
C ARG A 575 3.98 12.09 15.76
N TRP A 576 5.23 12.20 15.36
CA TRP A 576 6.34 12.61 16.22
C TRP A 576 6.86 14.00 15.83
N PRO A 577 6.60 15.05 16.63
CA PRO A 577 7.15 16.37 16.42
C PRO A 577 8.67 16.39 16.44
N ARG A 578 9.27 17.18 15.54
CA ARG A 578 10.73 17.34 15.43
C ARG A 578 11.41 17.82 16.72
N LYS A 579 10.68 18.47 17.63
CA LYS A 579 11.21 18.91 18.93
C LYS A 579 11.64 17.74 19.83
N TYR A 580 11.01 16.58 19.68
CA TYR A 580 11.39 15.38 20.42
C TYR A 580 12.40 14.58 19.60
N LYS A 581 13.69 14.69 19.96
CA LYS A 581 14.78 13.96 19.30
C LYS A 581 14.82 12.48 19.66
N LYS A 582 14.35 12.12 20.85
CA LYS A 582 14.28 10.73 21.34
C LYS A 582 12.99 10.06 20.89
N ARG A 583 12.98 8.72 20.80
CA ARG A 583 11.79 7.91 20.53
C ARG A 583 10.87 7.76 21.75
N THR A 584 11.27 8.32 22.89
CA THR A 584 10.52 8.32 24.14
C THR A 584 10.37 9.74 24.67
N ILE A 585 9.25 10.00 25.35
CA ILE A 585 9.05 11.21 26.15
C ILE A 585 9.00 10.78 27.62
N ASP A 586 9.88 11.37 28.42
CA ASP A 586 9.96 11.07 29.85
C ASP A 586 8.70 11.55 30.58
N THR A 587 8.24 10.75 31.54
CA THR A 587 7.10 11.07 32.40
C THR A 587 7.40 10.70 33.84
N ASN A 588 6.81 11.41 34.78
CA ASN A 588 6.95 11.13 36.21
C ASN A 588 6.17 9.88 36.66
N TYR A 589 5.29 9.36 35.80
CA TYR A 589 4.46 8.20 36.12
C TYR A 589 5.18 6.88 35.79
N LYS A 590 5.46 6.08 36.82
CA LYS A 590 6.25 4.84 36.71
C LYS A 590 5.64 3.80 35.77
N ASN A 591 4.32 3.80 35.58
CA ASN A 591 3.57 2.84 34.77
C ASN A 591 3.00 3.42 33.47
N ILE A 592 3.48 4.60 33.04
CA ILE A 592 3.10 5.21 31.76
C ILE A 592 4.35 5.42 30.91
N ARG A 593 4.31 5.05 29.63
CA ARG A 593 5.38 5.29 28.67
C ARG A 593 4.81 5.97 27.44
N ILE A 594 5.52 6.98 26.96
CA ILE A 594 5.13 7.70 25.74
C ILE A 594 6.20 7.36 24.70
N ILE A 595 5.79 6.64 23.66
CA ILE A 595 6.71 6.05 22.69
C ILE A 595 6.32 6.44 21.27
N LYS A 596 7.32 6.57 20.41
CA LYS A 596 7.15 6.79 18.99
C LYS A 596 6.67 5.51 18.31
N HIS A 597 5.90 5.65 17.23
CA HIS A 597 5.33 4.54 16.45
C HIS A 597 6.36 3.51 15.97
N ASP A 598 7.60 3.89 15.66
CA ASP A 598 8.67 2.97 15.25
C ASP A 598 9.13 2.08 16.42
N LEU A 599 9.38 2.68 17.58
CA LEU A 599 9.70 1.95 18.82
C LEU A 599 8.53 1.05 19.26
N PHE A 600 7.29 1.48 19.03
CA PHE A 600 6.11 0.65 19.24
C PHE A 600 6.11 -0.58 18.31
N ALA A 601 6.35 -0.41 17.01
CA ALA A 601 6.39 -1.53 16.07
C ALA A 601 7.47 -2.57 16.44
N GLU A 602 8.64 -2.10 16.90
CA GLU A 602 9.69 -2.96 17.47
C GLU A 602 9.20 -3.70 18.72
N LEU A 603 8.56 -2.99 19.66
CA LEU A 603 8.04 -3.54 20.90
C LEU A 603 7.03 -4.67 20.67
N ILE A 604 6.12 -4.51 19.71
CA ILE A 604 5.12 -5.56 19.43
C ILE A 604 5.57 -6.55 18.35
N ARG A 605 6.82 -6.43 17.88
CA ARG A 605 7.45 -7.31 16.88
C ARG A 605 6.69 -7.37 15.54
N ILE A 606 6.21 -6.24 15.04
CA ILE A 606 5.71 -6.15 13.66
C ILE A 606 6.88 -6.26 12.68
N HIS A 607 6.78 -7.14 11.68
CA HIS A 607 7.82 -7.36 10.68
C HIS A 607 7.21 -7.74 9.31
N GLY A 608 8.04 -7.77 8.27
CA GLY A 608 7.63 -8.21 6.92
C GLY A 608 6.64 -7.26 6.26
N ASP A 609 5.64 -7.81 5.56
CA ASP A 609 4.65 -7.01 4.84
C ASP A 609 3.73 -6.22 5.78
N LEU A 610 3.47 -6.76 6.98
CA LEU A 610 2.69 -6.05 8.00
C LEU A 610 3.40 -4.77 8.48
N LEU A 611 4.74 -4.79 8.57
CA LEU A 611 5.53 -3.60 8.90
C LEU A 611 5.42 -2.55 7.79
N LYS A 612 5.53 -2.96 6.53
CA LYS A 612 5.36 -2.03 5.39
C LYS A 612 3.98 -1.39 5.39
N THR A 613 2.94 -2.18 5.68
CA THR A 613 1.58 -1.67 5.84
C THR A 613 1.48 -0.66 6.99
N PHE A 614 2.03 -0.99 8.16
CA PHE A 614 2.06 -0.08 9.30
C PHE A 614 2.78 1.23 8.97
N GLU A 615 3.97 1.16 8.37
CA GLU A 615 4.76 2.32 7.96
C GLU A 615 4.02 3.18 6.93
N TYR A 616 3.34 2.55 5.97
CA TYR A 616 2.52 3.24 4.98
C TYR A 616 1.36 4.03 5.62
N ILE A 617 0.66 3.44 6.59
CA ILE A 617 -0.42 4.13 7.34
C ILE A 617 0.14 5.35 8.08
N ILE A 618 1.31 5.19 8.73
CA ILE A 618 1.98 6.31 9.40
C ILE A 618 2.37 7.39 8.38
N GLU A 619 2.90 7.02 7.22
CA GLU A 619 3.25 7.97 6.15
C GLU A 619 2.02 8.77 5.69
N LEU A 620 0.89 8.10 5.42
CA LEU A 620 -0.37 8.75 5.06
C LEU A 620 -0.83 9.75 6.13
N ASN A 621 -0.66 9.43 7.41
CA ASN A 621 -0.94 10.33 8.52
C ASN A 621 0.01 11.56 8.53
N TYR A 622 1.27 11.38 8.15
CA TYR A 622 2.23 12.49 8.02
C TYR A 622 1.91 13.42 6.86
N VAL A 623 1.42 12.89 5.73
CA VAL A 623 1.05 13.66 4.53
C VAL A 623 -0.42 14.12 4.52
N PHE A 624 -1.19 13.77 5.54
CA PHE A 624 -2.61 14.14 5.72
C PHE A 624 -3.56 13.59 4.65
N ASP A 625 -3.30 12.38 4.15
CA ASP A 625 -4.15 11.74 3.13
C ASP A 625 -5.32 10.97 3.77
N LEU A 626 -6.37 11.71 4.14
CA LEU A 626 -7.56 11.16 4.80
C LEU A 626 -8.33 10.17 3.92
N ASN A 627 -8.34 10.36 2.60
CA ASN A 627 -9.12 9.51 1.69
C ASN A 627 -8.47 8.13 1.56
N ALA A 628 -7.16 8.08 1.32
CA ALA A 628 -6.42 6.82 1.28
C ALA A 628 -6.54 6.07 2.61
N LEU A 629 -6.48 6.78 3.74
CA LEU A 629 -6.70 6.19 5.07
C LEU A 629 -8.12 5.60 5.22
N LYS A 630 -9.16 6.30 4.77
CA LYS A 630 -10.54 5.78 4.80
C LYS A 630 -10.73 4.54 3.94
N GLU A 631 -10.14 4.51 2.75
CA GLU A 631 -10.14 3.32 1.88
C GLU A 631 -9.43 2.15 2.58
N PHE A 632 -8.24 2.41 3.13
CA PHE A 632 -7.46 1.41 3.86
C PHE A 632 -8.23 0.85 5.07
N PHE A 633 -8.94 1.72 5.78
CA PHE A 633 -9.77 1.32 6.92
C PHE A 633 -10.92 0.37 6.51
N ILE A 634 -11.55 0.61 5.36
CA ILE A 634 -12.60 -0.27 4.84
C ILE A 634 -12.02 -1.65 4.51
N ASP A 635 -10.85 -1.70 3.90
CA ASP A 635 -10.22 -2.95 3.49
C ASP A 635 -9.76 -3.77 4.70
N ILE A 636 -9.07 -3.16 5.67
CA ILE A 636 -8.61 -3.88 6.86
C ILE A 636 -9.79 -4.40 7.72
N LYS A 637 -10.90 -3.66 7.74
CA LYS A 637 -12.15 -4.08 8.40
C LYS A 637 -12.73 -5.33 7.73
N LYS A 638 -12.74 -5.38 6.40
CA LYS A 638 -13.21 -6.56 5.65
C LYS A 638 -12.29 -7.75 5.90
N ASP A 639 -10.97 -7.55 5.86
CA ASP A 639 -10.00 -8.60 6.11
C ASP A 639 -10.18 -9.20 7.51
N LEU A 640 -10.33 -8.37 8.53
CA LEU A 640 -10.56 -8.81 9.90
C LEU A 640 -11.87 -9.59 10.05
N LEU A 641 -12.96 -9.10 9.44
CA LEU A 641 -14.25 -9.81 9.43
C LEU A 641 -14.16 -11.16 8.72
N ASN A 642 -13.41 -11.25 7.62
CA ASN A 642 -13.19 -12.51 6.90
C ASN A 642 -12.35 -13.50 7.71
N ILE A 643 -11.35 -13.02 8.46
CA ILE A 643 -10.42 -13.85 9.24
C ILE A 643 -11.06 -14.32 10.55
N LEU A 644 -11.73 -13.43 11.28
CA LEU A 644 -12.23 -13.69 12.64
C LEU A 644 -13.73 -13.99 12.70
N GLY A 645 -14.47 -13.78 11.62
CA GLY A 645 -15.94 -13.83 11.61
C GLY A 645 -16.59 -12.74 12.46
N ARG A 646 -15.83 -11.75 12.94
CA ARG A 646 -16.31 -10.66 13.80
C ARG A 646 -15.41 -9.43 13.74
N TYR A 647 -15.93 -8.32 14.24
CA TYR A 647 -15.27 -7.02 14.17
C TYR A 647 -14.07 -6.91 15.11
N LEU A 648 -14.26 -6.82 16.43
CA LEU A 648 -13.16 -6.75 17.41
C LEU A 648 -13.51 -7.57 18.65
N PHE A 649 -12.53 -7.84 19.52
CA PHE A 649 -12.80 -8.27 20.89
C PHE A 649 -13.12 -7.04 21.74
N VAL A 650 -14.29 -6.98 22.36
CA VAL A 650 -14.80 -5.80 23.07
C VAL A 650 -14.96 -6.06 24.58
N ASN A 651 -15.51 -5.11 25.34
CA ASN A 651 -15.68 -5.22 26.80
C ASN A 651 -16.37 -6.52 27.25
N GLU A 652 -17.44 -6.94 26.57
CA GLU A 652 -18.16 -8.17 26.92
C GLU A 652 -17.31 -9.43 26.73
N ASP A 653 -16.38 -9.44 25.77
CA ASP A 653 -15.42 -10.53 25.62
C ASP A 653 -14.46 -10.58 26.81
N LEU A 654 -13.95 -9.42 27.24
CA LEU A 654 -13.02 -9.32 28.38
C LEU A 654 -13.72 -9.74 29.67
N LYS A 655 -14.93 -9.25 29.92
CA LYS A 655 -15.75 -9.62 31.07
C LYS A 655 -15.97 -11.12 31.15
N ARG A 656 -16.29 -11.76 30.02
CA ARG A 656 -16.45 -13.21 29.94
C ARG A 656 -15.16 -13.95 30.28
N ASP A 657 -14.03 -13.49 29.77
CA ASP A 657 -12.74 -14.16 29.99
C ASP A 657 -12.19 -13.95 31.39
N LEU A 658 -12.37 -12.78 32.00
CA LEU A 658 -12.08 -12.54 33.42
C LEU A 658 -12.96 -13.42 34.32
N LYS A 659 -14.26 -13.54 34.02
CA LYS A 659 -15.17 -14.40 34.77
C LYS A 659 -14.73 -15.87 34.74
N LYS A 660 -14.24 -16.38 33.59
CA LYS A 660 -13.73 -17.76 33.46
C LYS A 660 -12.54 -18.05 34.39
N ILE A 661 -11.73 -17.03 34.71
CA ILE A 661 -10.57 -17.16 35.59
C ILE A 661 -10.86 -16.71 37.03
N GLY A 662 -12.14 -16.48 37.36
CA GLY A 662 -12.59 -16.12 38.71
C GLY A 662 -12.28 -14.67 39.11
N ILE A 663 -12.14 -13.76 38.15
CA ILE A 663 -11.88 -12.34 38.40
C ILE A 663 -13.12 -11.54 38.03
N ASP A 664 -13.60 -10.72 38.97
CA ASP A 664 -14.65 -9.75 38.66
C ASP A 664 -14.11 -8.61 37.78
N HIS A 665 -14.89 -8.22 36.78
CA HIS A 665 -14.46 -7.23 35.79
C HIS A 665 -14.36 -5.81 36.37
N ALA A 666 -15.19 -5.46 37.35
CA ALA A 666 -15.11 -4.17 38.04
C ALA A 666 -13.90 -4.15 38.98
N ASP A 667 -13.67 -5.21 39.75
CA ASP A 667 -12.51 -5.32 40.64
C ASP A 667 -11.16 -5.32 39.89
N PHE A 668 -11.18 -5.76 38.63
CA PHE A 668 -9.99 -5.76 37.78
C PHE A 668 -9.54 -4.35 37.36
N PHE A 669 -10.44 -3.37 37.24
CA PHE A 669 -10.17 -2.01 36.73
C PHE A 669 -10.20 -0.93 37.79
#